data_AF-F0ZQ46-F1
#
_entry.id   AF-F0ZQ46-F1
#
_cell.length_a   1.000
_cell.length_b   1.000
_cell.length_c   1.000
_cell.angle_alpha   90.00
_cell.angle_beta   90.00
_cell.angle_gamma   90.00
#
_symmetry.space_group_name_H-M   'P 1'
#
loop_
_entity.id
_entity.type
_entity.pdbx_description
1 polymer ?
#
loop_
_entity_poly.entity_id
_entity_poly.type
_entity_poly.pdbx_seq_one_letter_code
_entity_poly.pdbx_strand_id
1 'polypeptide(L)'
;MYMNNNNNIIKNNESKDRSETLFWSVFRNKWLFSKIFSNFTLKDSYTYDQLIYAPSLFNYYSNAVEIVQDKIKSNGYLVFDTIYSHGLLEMAPSIRKDTKENVELLESFFKNRPSISSNVDNSILFAIHHSNLFLFKFIVNYFQLSKKEITTSTSKITSFHFDIEKNISDVKAFKILKYLRENDYFPKIDVDFRYFNIYDKKIKLKYIMKFIELLTEFKGTKDKKSKLETIKAIYEFSEDELKQSIKQLLKSHFSNPNYRLMDAIRHYSILFFEYFNDIEIPAEHHFIFETDENKIVQLFIKRPYHIVHFKKLYKFRYNNDTTKIKKFISNASRSDIRADFFYTSVLITGNMELITYLHSLSSIGLVICGVFPMVYYVSNSLDSPEVANFYYSKFKDYLIYKNLNRCWLYFTNLGALEAVEKNMVTLERKFLVGNFTNQDPLVKKNTLQLDILIRALNNPNVYQVEKGLDINTYNDVIVEYISQKKLDTVIQLFTTFKFKEITFTKLFDGNNQRKLKHLTKWIFDHCHETPTIEVNNAKIVTTFENGNSITFVIPVTHLILSLACIGHYNFLFQIIKSNTTHLLTLVNNMKPESIDAYFEVSFIPITALIECFKYSIDHLKPDSNIKDYCHKLMYIAANESHLPLFTLINSNYSFLLNNKEPTSEDKLCFEKSKLKEILDCAHKSKDQTIYNLLKNYIHIEPEKGIFSLFYKKK
;
A
#
# COMPACT_ATOMS: atom_id res chain seq x y z
N MET A 1 58.21 10.64 41.63
CA MET A 1 57.70 11.90 41.06
C MET A 1 56.34 11.58 40.44
N TYR A 2 55.29 12.12 41.06
CA TYR A 2 53.85 12.21 40.75
C TYR A 2 53.27 11.53 39.48
N MET A 3 52.04 11.03 39.43
CA MET A 3 51.03 10.50 40.37
C MET A 3 49.78 10.16 39.52
N ASN A 4 48.98 9.22 40.01
CA ASN A 4 47.52 9.08 39.81
C ASN A 4 46.94 8.67 38.44
N ASN A 5 46.67 7.37 38.38
CA ASN A 5 45.37 6.81 38.02
C ASN A 5 44.19 7.64 38.57
N ASN A 6 43.28 8.05 37.70
CA ASN A 6 41.87 8.17 38.04
C ASN A 6 41.01 7.71 36.86
N ASN A 7 40.50 6.48 37.01
CA ASN A 7 39.41 5.92 36.23
C ASN A 7 38.15 6.77 36.47
N ASN A 8 37.87 7.70 35.58
CA ASN A 8 36.49 8.16 35.37
C ASN A 8 35.90 7.37 34.21
N ILE A 9 34.96 6.50 34.58
CA ILE A 9 34.02 5.82 33.71
C ILE A 9 33.18 6.91 33.02
N ILE A 10 33.66 7.41 31.89
CA ILE A 10 32.79 8.01 30.88
C ILE A 10 32.28 6.83 30.06
N LYS A 11 31.06 6.38 30.38
CA LYS A 11 30.25 5.59 29.44
C LYS A 11 30.02 6.47 28.21
N ASN A 12 30.95 6.41 27.26
CA ASN A 12 30.79 7.04 25.95
C ASN A 12 29.63 6.37 25.22
N ASN A 13 28.51 7.08 25.18
CA ASN A 13 27.43 6.92 24.20
C ASN A 13 27.87 7.35 22.79
N GLU A 14 29.07 6.97 22.36
CA GLU A 14 29.64 7.35 21.07
C GLU A 14 30.20 6.14 20.32
N SER A 15 29.33 5.19 20.02
CA SER A 15 29.44 4.54 18.71
C SER A 15 28.33 5.11 17.83
N LYS A 16 28.49 6.37 17.39
CA LYS A 16 27.96 6.74 16.08
C LYS A 16 28.43 5.65 15.14
N ASP A 17 27.49 4.93 14.55
CA ASP A 17 27.77 3.77 13.72
C ASP A 17 28.85 4.19 12.73
N ARG A 18 30.04 3.58 12.82
CA ARG A 18 31.16 3.92 11.92
C ARG A 18 30.73 3.76 10.47
N SER A 19 29.80 2.84 10.21
CA SER A 19 29.16 2.62 8.92
C SER A 19 28.33 3.82 8.48
N GLU A 20 27.58 4.44 9.39
CA GLU A 20 26.81 5.65 9.14
C GLU A 20 27.73 6.85 8.90
N THR A 21 28.78 7.03 9.72
CA THR A 21 29.77 8.09 9.52
C THR A 21 30.50 7.94 8.19
N LEU A 22 30.87 6.70 7.83
CA LEU A 22 31.51 6.38 6.56
C LEU A 22 30.52 6.62 5.40
N PHE A 23 29.29 6.12 5.50
CA PHE A 23 28.22 6.37 4.53
C PHE A 23 28.06 7.87 4.28
N TRP A 24 27.93 8.68 5.32
CA TRP A 24 27.77 10.14 5.19
C TRP A 24 29.00 10.84 4.65
N SER A 25 30.22 10.40 5.02
CA SER A 25 31.46 10.96 4.48
C SER A 25 31.62 10.70 2.98
N VAL A 26 31.18 9.53 2.53
CA VAL A 26 31.11 9.14 1.13
C VAL A 26 30.00 9.91 0.40
N PHE A 27 28.84 10.07 1.04
CA PHE A 27 27.68 10.73 0.46
C PHE A 27 27.90 12.24 0.26
N ARG A 28 28.54 12.92 1.21
CA ARG A 28 28.83 14.36 1.14
C ARG A 28 30.02 14.69 0.24
N ASN A 29 30.87 13.72 -0.06
CA ASN A 29 31.96 13.90 -1.00
C ASN A 29 31.42 13.85 -2.43
N LYS A 30 31.22 15.01 -3.07
CA LYS A 30 30.64 15.12 -4.42
C LYS A 30 31.31 14.22 -5.46
N TRP A 31 32.63 14.02 -5.38
CA TRP A 31 33.36 13.16 -6.30
C TRP A 31 33.08 11.67 -6.04
N LEU A 32 33.16 11.22 -4.79
CA LEU A 32 32.85 9.85 -4.38
C LEU A 32 31.38 9.52 -4.61
N PHE A 33 30.49 10.44 -4.28
CA PHE A 33 29.06 10.38 -4.59
C PHE A 33 28.86 10.25 -6.10
N SER A 34 29.41 11.15 -6.91
CA SER A 34 29.32 11.05 -8.38
C SER A 34 29.87 9.71 -8.89
N LYS A 35 30.99 9.22 -8.35
CA LYS A 35 31.63 7.97 -8.77
C LYS A 35 30.85 6.72 -8.34
N ILE A 36 30.35 6.65 -7.11
CA ILE A 36 29.52 5.54 -6.62
C ILE A 36 28.19 5.53 -7.35
N PHE A 37 27.57 6.71 -7.48
CA PHE A 37 26.30 6.81 -8.14
C PHE A 37 26.41 6.74 -9.67
N SER A 38 27.61 6.89 -10.24
CA SER A 38 27.87 6.70 -11.67
C SER A 38 27.61 5.27 -12.17
N ASN A 39 27.55 4.31 -11.24
CA ASN A 39 27.23 2.91 -11.50
C ASN A 39 25.73 2.61 -11.31
N PHE A 40 24.92 3.53 -10.77
CA PHE A 40 23.48 3.33 -10.76
C PHE A 40 22.95 3.51 -12.18
N THR A 41 22.13 2.55 -12.59
CA THR A 41 21.56 2.46 -13.94
C THR A 41 20.63 3.62 -14.31
N LEU A 42 20.39 4.58 -13.39
CA LEU A 42 19.52 5.75 -13.57
C LEU A 42 20.15 7.07 -13.06
N LYS A 43 21.49 7.16 -13.04
CA LYS A 43 22.23 8.31 -12.50
C LYS A 43 21.86 9.67 -13.11
N ASP A 44 21.48 9.69 -14.39
CA ASP A 44 21.13 10.91 -15.12
C ASP A 44 19.68 11.35 -14.85
N SER A 45 18.88 10.46 -14.27
CA SER A 45 17.44 10.61 -14.06
C SER A 45 17.05 10.87 -12.60
N TYR A 46 17.93 10.53 -11.65
CA TYR A 46 17.71 10.63 -10.22
C TYR A 46 18.98 11.12 -9.51
N THR A 47 19.32 12.39 -9.70
CA THR A 47 20.30 13.04 -8.82
C THR A 47 19.69 13.26 -7.43
N TYR A 48 20.53 13.40 -6.41
CA TYR A 48 20.05 13.68 -5.05
C TYR A 48 19.15 14.94 -5.02
N ASP A 49 19.49 15.95 -5.82
CA ASP A 49 18.72 17.19 -5.93
C ASP A 49 17.33 16.97 -6.55
N GLN A 50 17.16 15.95 -7.40
CA GLN A 50 15.89 15.58 -8.01
C GLN A 50 15.01 14.69 -7.11
N LEU A 51 15.54 14.21 -5.98
CA LEU A 51 14.78 13.47 -4.96
C LEU A 51 13.90 14.42 -4.14
N ILE A 52 12.90 15.02 -4.79
CA ILE A 52 12.13 16.13 -4.21
C ILE A 52 10.78 15.71 -3.67
N TYR A 53 10.19 14.59 -4.08
CA TYR A 53 8.83 14.24 -3.66
C TYR A 53 8.83 13.17 -2.56
N ALA A 54 8.56 13.58 -1.32
CA ALA A 54 8.71 12.72 -0.15
C ALA A 54 7.88 11.42 -0.22
N PRO A 55 6.60 11.42 -0.61
CA PRO A 55 5.83 10.16 -0.68
C PRO A 55 6.44 9.14 -1.65
N SER A 56 7.05 9.57 -2.75
CA SER A 56 7.78 8.64 -3.63
C SER A 56 9.06 8.13 -2.98
N LEU A 57 9.76 8.95 -2.19
CA LEU A 57 10.94 8.47 -1.49
C LEU A 57 10.59 7.28 -0.59
N PHE A 58 9.57 7.42 0.25
CA PHE A 58 9.14 6.35 1.17
C PHE A 58 8.65 5.07 0.48
N ASN A 59 8.07 5.20 -0.71
CA ASN A 59 7.61 4.04 -1.48
C ASN A 59 8.74 3.26 -2.16
N TYR A 60 9.86 3.91 -2.51
CA TYR A 60 10.90 3.30 -3.36
C TYR A 60 12.28 3.16 -2.73
N TYR A 61 12.59 3.93 -1.70
CA TYR A 61 13.92 3.96 -1.09
C TYR A 61 13.85 3.34 0.31
N SER A 62 14.67 2.32 0.56
CA SER A 62 14.77 1.71 1.89
C SER A 62 15.32 2.68 2.94
N ASN A 63 16.09 3.69 2.51
CA ASN A 63 16.65 4.77 3.32
C ASN A 63 15.91 6.11 3.12
N ALA A 64 14.61 6.06 2.79
CA ALA A 64 13.82 7.26 2.54
C ALA A 64 13.76 8.23 3.72
N VAL A 65 13.68 7.68 4.94
CA VAL A 65 13.67 8.46 6.19
C VAL A 65 14.91 9.34 6.23
N GLU A 66 16.08 8.77 6.00
CA GLU A 66 17.38 9.43 6.07
C GLU A 66 17.52 10.51 4.98
N ILE A 67 17.09 10.22 3.74
CA ILE A 67 17.08 11.18 2.64
C ILE A 67 16.20 12.39 2.97
N VAL A 68 14.99 12.13 3.47
CA VAL A 68 14.04 13.19 3.83
C VAL A 68 14.55 14.01 5.02
N GLN A 69 15.10 13.36 6.04
CA GLN A 69 15.69 14.02 7.19
C GLN A 69 16.87 14.92 6.81
N ASP A 70 17.76 14.43 5.95
CA ASP A 70 18.90 15.21 5.46
C ASP A 70 18.42 16.42 4.65
N LYS A 71 17.45 16.25 3.75
CA LYS A 71 16.86 17.38 3.00
C LYS A 71 16.19 18.40 3.92
N ILE A 72 15.55 17.99 5.02
CA ILE A 72 15.00 18.95 5.98
C ILE A 72 16.11 19.70 6.72
N LYS A 73 17.12 18.96 7.21
CA LYS A 73 18.27 19.53 7.95
C LYS A 73 19.10 20.47 7.07
N SER A 74 19.28 20.15 5.80
CA SER A 74 20.03 20.95 4.83
C SER A 74 19.22 22.07 4.19
N ASN A 75 17.94 22.24 4.57
CA ASN A 75 16.98 23.10 3.89
C ASN A 75 16.89 22.84 2.36
N GLY A 76 17.07 21.58 1.96
CA GLY A 76 16.91 21.11 0.60
C GLY A 76 15.45 21.17 0.14
N TYR A 77 15.25 21.25 -1.17
CA TYR A 77 13.91 21.25 -1.75
C TYR A 77 13.25 19.88 -1.59
N LEU A 78 12.06 19.88 -0.99
CA LEU A 78 11.27 18.68 -0.73
C LEU A 78 9.78 19.06 -0.71
N VAL A 79 9.03 18.47 -1.63
CA VAL A 79 7.58 18.54 -1.81
C VAL A 79 6.92 17.48 -0.93
N PHE A 80 5.93 17.95 -0.19
CA PHE A 80 5.00 17.14 0.57
C PHE A 80 3.60 17.36 -0.02
N ASP A 81 2.80 16.30 -0.10
CA ASP A 81 1.44 16.38 -0.63
C ASP A 81 0.57 17.35 0.20
N THR A 82 -0.04 18.34 -0.46
CA THR A 82 -0.64 19.53 0.17
C THR A 82 -2.11 19.38 0.51
N ILE A 83 -2.85 18.47 -0.13
CA ILE A 83 -4.31 18.39 0.07
C ILE A 83 -4.67 17.43 1.22
N TYR A 84 -3.86 16.40 1.50
CA TYR A 84 -4.13 15.40 2.53
C TYR A 84 -2.95 15.01 3.46
N SER A 85 -1.86 15.81 3.48
CA SER A 85 -0.78 15.82 4.49
C SER A 85 0.23 14.66 4.54
N HIS A 86 0.91 14.31 3.43
CA HIS A 86 1.78 13.11 3.42
C HIS A 86 3.25 13.25 3.91
N GLY A 87 3.74 14.44 4.27
CA GLY A 87 5.12 14.58 4.70
C GLY A 87 5.44 14.06 6.08
N LEU A 88 4.73 14.60 7.06
CA LEU A 88 4.83 14.18 8.44
C LEU A 88 4.31 12.74 8.62
N LEU A 89 3.30 12.34 7.81
CA LEU A 89 2.75 10.99 7.68
C LEU A 89 3.82 9.92 7.57
N GLU A 90 4.71 10.09 6.59
CA GLU A 90 5.69 9.08 6.28
C GLU A 90 6.90 9.10 7.24
N MET A 91 7.22 10.27 7.81
CA MET A 91 8.32 10.42 8.76
C MET A 91 7.99 9.96 10.18
N ALA A 92 6.76 10.17 10.65
CA ALA A 92 6.39 9.94 12.04
C ALA A 92 6.63 8.52 12.56
N PRO A 93 6.50 7.44 11.75
CA PRO A 93 6.88 6.11 12.18
C PRO A 93 8.33 6.01 12.66
N SER A 94 9.26 6.83 12.13
CA SER A 94 10.68 6.87 12.51
C SER A 94 10.97 7.78 13.70
N ILE A 95 10.15 8.82 13.92
CA ILE A 95 10.36 9.86 14.94
C ILE A 95 9.50 9.56 16.18
N ARG A 96 9.88 8.56 16.98
CA ARG A 96 9.06 8.11 18.13
C ARG A 96 9.68 8.32 19.51
N LYS A 97 10.93 8.77 19.57
CA LYS A 97 11.67 8.94 20.82
C LYS A 97 12.04 10.40 21.01
N ASP A 98 11.97 10.83 22.26
CA ASP A 98 12.50 12.11 22.69
C ASP A 98 14.03 12.05 22.69
N THR A 99 14.62 12.46 21.58
CA THR A 99 16.06 12.55 21.38
C THR A 99 16.36 13.92 20.80
N LYS A 100 17.53 14.47 21.12
CA LYS A 100 17.96 15.78 20.62
C LYS A 100 17.85 15.90 19.10
N GLU A 101 18.27 14.87 18.38
CA GLU A 101 18.19 14.82 16.92
C GLU A 101 16.75 14.90 16.38
N ASN A 102 15.81 14.18 16.99
CA ASN A 102 14.41 14.22 16.59
C ASN A 102 13.77 15.58 16.87
N VAL A 103 14.14 16.22 17.98
CA VAL A 103 13.69 17.57 18.34
C VAL A 103 14.18 18.57 17.30
N GLU A 104 15.49 18.61 17.02
CA GLU A 104 16.09 19.53 16.03
C GLU A 104 15.51 19.34 14.61
N LEU A 105 15.24 18.09 14.24
CA LEU A 105 14.60 17.75 12.97
C LEU A 105 13.18 18.31 12.88
N LEU A 106 12.36 18.11 13.91
CA LEU A 106 10.97 18.59 13.92
C LEU A 106 10.91 20.12 13.96
N GLU A 107 11.78 20.77 14.74
CA GLU A 107 11.91 22.23 14.74
C GLU A 107 12.25 22.75 13.34
N SER A 108 13.24 22.14 12.68
CA SER A 108 13.63 22.50 11.31
C SER A 108 12.48 22.29 10.32
N PHE A 109 11.74 21.18 10.45
CA PHE A 109 10.60 20.86 9.61
C PHE A 109 9.49 21.92 9.72
N PHE A 110 9.02 22.25 10.93
CA PHE A 110 7.95 23.23 11.12
C PHE A 110 8.41 24.67 10.81
N LYS A 111 9.67 25.01 11.11
CA LYS A 111 10.24 26.33 10.77
C LYS A 111 10.29 26.58 9.26
N ASN A 112 10.76 25.60 8.49
CA ASN A 112 10.99 25.76 7.05
C ASN A 112 9.74 25.47 6.19
N ARG A 113 8.62 25.07 6.80
CA ARG A 113 7.37 24.73 6.10
C ARG A 113 6.16 25.43 6.74
N PRO A 114 5.98 26.75 6.49
CA PRO A 114 4.94 27.56 7.13
C PRO A 114 3.50 27.10 6.81
N SER A 115 3.27 26.49 5.64
CA SER A 115 1.97 25.94 5.25
C SER A 115 1.53 24.80 6.19
N ILE A 116 2.43 23.87 6.50
CA ILE A 116 2.19 22.79 7.46
C ILE A 116 2.00 23.36 8.87
N SER A 117 2.86 24.30 9.27
CA SER A 117 2.76 24.99 10.56
C SER A 117 1.50 25.83 10.72
N SER A 118 0.85 26.23 9.62
CA SER A 118 -0.43 26.95 9.67
C SER A 118 -1.63 26.05 9.95
N ASN A 119 -1.47 24.73 9.83
CA ASN A 119 -2.51 23.74 10.09
C ASN A 119 -2.13 22.84 11.28
N VAL A 120 -2.04 23.47 12.45
CA VAL A 120 -1.66 22.78 13.70
C VAL A 120 -2.68 21.71 14.09
N ASP A 121 -3.97 21.94 13.81
CA ASP A 121 -5.04 20.97 14.06
C ASP A 121 -4.75 19.64 13.34
N ASN A 122 -4.43 19.68 12.04
CA ASN A 122 -4.09 18.47 11.30
C ASN A 122 -2.84 17.79 11.86
N SER A 123 -1.85 18.56 12.33
CA SER A 123 -0.64 18.00 12.94
C SER A 123 -0.94 17.25 14.26
N ILE A 124 -1.87 17.77 15.08
CA ILE A 124 -2.35 17.10 16.29
C ILE A 124 -3.10 15.82 15.95
N LEU A 125 -4.09 15.91 15.06
CA LEU A 125 -4.89 14.77 14.61
C LEU A 125 -3.98 13.67 14.05
N PHE A 126 -2.97 14.08 13.31
CA PHE A 126 -1.98 13.21 12.73
C PHE A 126 -1.16 12.43 13.77
N ALA A 127 -0.59 13.12 14.77
CA ALA A 127 0.18 12.47 15.83
C ALA A 127 -0.67 11.43 16.59
N ILE A 128 -1.97 11.72 16.73
CA ILE A 128 -2.97 10.84 17.32
C ILE A 128 -3.24 9.61 16.44
N HIS A 129 -3.56 9.79 15.16
CA HIS A 129 -3.82 8.69 14.22
C HIS A 129 -2.63 7.72 14.13
N HIS A 130 -1.40 8.23 14.23
CA HIS A 130 -0.17 7.43 14.22
C HIS A 130 0.27 6.93 15.59
N SER A 131 -0.52 7.19 16.63
CA SER A 131 -0.21 6.74 17.99
C SER A 131 1.18 7.19 18.47
N ASN A 132 1.60 8.38 18.06
CA ASN A 132 2.94 8.91 18.31
C ASN A 132 2.91 9.95 19.44
N LEU A 133 2.97 9.46 20.67
CA LEU A 133 2.91 10.30 21.87
C LEU A 133 4.04 11.33 21.95
N PHE A 134 5.24 11.00 21.47
CA PHE A 134 6.37 11.94 21.44
C PHE A 134 6.05 13.12 20.53
N LEU A 135 5.65 12.84 19.28
CA LEU A 135 5.28 13.89 18.31
C LEU A 135 4.13 14.76 18.82
N PHE A 136 3.11 14.15 19.44
CA PHE A 136 2.01 14.89 20.04
C PHE A 136 2.51 15.90 21.09
N LYS A 137 3.33 15.44 22.04
CA LYS A 137 3.91 16.31 23.08
C LYS A 137 4.79 17.41 22.48
N PHE A 138 5.59 17.08 21.47
CA PHE A 138 6.42 18.05 20.77
C PHE A 138 5.55 19.16 20.14
N ILE A 139 4.49 18.80 19.39
CA ILE A 139 3.61 19.77 18.72
C ILE A 139 2.95 20.69 19.75
N VAL A 140 2.38 20.12 20.83
CA VAL A 140 1.75 20.90 21.90
C VAL A 140 2.72 21.92 22.48
N ASN A 141 3.97 21.52 22.76
CA ASN A 141 4.98 22.39 23.34
C ASN A 141 5.51 23.43 22.32
N TYR A 142 5.81 23.01 21.10
CA TYR A 142 6.40 23.86 20.05
C TYR A 142 5.45 24.99 19.64
N PHE A 143 4.17 24.70 19.48
CA PHE A 143 3.15 25.70 19.17
C PHE A 143 2.52 26.35 20.40
N GLN A 144 2.95 25.98 21.61
CA GLN A 144 2.46 26.51 22.89
C GLN A 144 0.92 26.43 23.03
N LEU A 145 0.35 25.30 22.63
CA LEU A 145 -1.09 25.13 22.55
C LEU A 145 -1.74 25.11 23.93
N SER A 146 -2.81 25.88 24.08
CA SER A 146 -3.67 25.84 25.25
C SER A 146 -4.51 24.55 25.29
N LYS A 147 -4.94 24.16 26.49
CA LYS A 147 -5.88 23.03 26.66
C LYS A 147 -7.12 23.15 25.76
N LYS A 148 -7.67 24.36 25.63
CA LYS A 148 -8.88 24.62 24.82
C LYS A 148 -8.62 24.37 23.32
N GLU A 149 -7.48 24.78 22.80
CA GLU A 149 -7.09 24.53 21.41
C GLU A 149 -6.94 23.03 21.18
N ILE A 150 -6.19 22.34 22.05
CA ILE A 150 -6.00 20.88 21.95
C ILE A 150 -7.35 20.14 21.99
N THR A 151 -8.24 20.51 22.93
CA THR A 151 -9.58 19.91 23.02
C THR A 151 -10.41 20.22 21.78
N THR A 152 -10.27 21.41 21.20
CA THR A 152 -10.97 21.79 19.96
C THR A 152 -10.47 20.97 18.77
N SER A 153 -9.15 20.83 18.60
CA SER A 153 -8.56 20.01 17.53
C SER A 153 -8.97 18.55 17.68
N THR A 154 -8.89 17.99 18.89
CA THR A 154 -9.27 16.61 19.16
C THR A 154 -10.78 16.36 19.06
N SER A 155 -11.63 17.37 19.27
CA SER A 155 -13.10 17.24 19.08
C SER A 155 -13.52 17.05 17.64
N LYS A 156 -12.65 17.42 16.68
CA LYS A 156 -12.86 17.14 15.26
C LYS A 156 -12.74 15.64 14.94
N ILE A 157 -12.25 14.83 15.88
CA ILE A 157 -12.25 13.37 15.76
C ILE A 157 -13.68 12.88 16.04
N THR A 158 -14.50 12.86 14.99
CA THR A 158 -15.90 12.40 15.04
C THR A 158 -16.01 10.91 15.32
N SER A 159 -15.04 10.12 14.87
CA SER A 159 -14.84 8.74 15.27
C SER A 159 -13.34 8.42 15.28
N PHE A 160 -12.88 7.74 16.33
CA PHE A 160 -11.58 7.07 16.30
C PHE A 160 -11.73 5.78 15.48
N HIS A 161 -11.87 5.90 14.16
CA HIS A 161 -11.50 4.81 13.28
C HIS A 161 -9.97 4.79 13.26
N PHE A 162 -9.39 4.06 14.21
CA PHE A 162 -8.09 3.49 13.95
C PHE A 162 -8.22 2.78 12.61
N ASP A 163 -7.31 3.02 11.68
CA ASP A 163 -7.18 2.16 10.51
C ASP A 163 -6.69 0.80 11.06
N ILE A 164 -7.64 0.00 11.56
CA ILE A 164 -7.40 -1.06 12.56
C ILE A 164 -6.51 -2.14 11.96
N GLU A 165 -6.64 -2.35 10.64
CA GLU A 165 -5.84 -3.29 9.88
C GLU A 165 -4.34 -2.96 9.90
N LYS A 166 -3.95 -1.69 10.06
CA LYS A 166 -2.53 -1.27 10.07
C LYS A 166 -1.99 -0.92 11.47
N ASN A 167 -2.77 -0.31 12.38
CA ASN A 167 -2.20 0.38 13.55
C ASN A 167 -2.54 -0.16 14.96
N ILE A 168 -3.56 -1.00 15.19
CA ILE A 168 -3.84 -1.51 16.58
C ILE A 168 -2.99 -2.74 16.95
N SER A 169 -1.98 -3.11 16.14
CA SER A 169 -0.95 -4.02 16.64
C SER A 169 -0.05 -3.41 17.72
N ASP A 170 -0.15 -2.09 17.97
CA ASP A 170 0.75 -1.35 18.84
C ASP A 170 0.05 -0.84 20.13
N VAL A 171 0.56 -1.26 21.29
CA VAL A 171 0.28 -0.69 22.63
C VAL A 171 0.35 0.84 22.69
N LYS A 172 1.00 1.45 21.70
CA LYS A 172 1.24 2.88 21.58
C LYS A 172 -0.06 3.67 21.41
N ALA A 173 -1.05 3.11 20.70
CA ALA A 173 -2.38 3.71 20.58
C ALA A 173 -3.02 3.95 21.96
N PHE A 174 -2.88 2.97 22.85
CA PHE A 174 -3.38 3.06 24.21
C PHE A 174 -2.61 4.08 25.05
N LYS A 175 -1.30 4.19 24.84
CA LYS A 175 -0.48 5.19 25.55
C LYS A 175 -0.93 6.61 25.20
N ILE A 176 -1.21 6.90 23.92
CA ILE A 176 -1.68 8.23 23.54
C ILE A 176 -3.10 8.49 24.05
N LEU A 177 -4.02 7.52 23.98
CA LEU A 177 -5.38 7.67 24.51
C LEU A 177 -5.38 7.90 26.03
N LYS A 178 -4.58 7.12 26.77
CA LYS A 178 -4.39 7.31 28.21
C LYS A 178 -3.87 8.71 28.52
N TYR A 179 -2.83 9.15 27.81
CA TYR A 179 -2.27 10.48 27.99
C TYR A 179 -3.28 11.60 27.72
N LEU A 180 -4.04 11.52 26.63
CA LEU A 180 -5.07 12.51 26.30
C LEU A 180 -6.13 12.61 27.40
N ARG A 181 -6.53 11.47 27.99
CA ARG A 181 -7.50 11.45 29.09
C ARG A 181 -6.93 12.02 30.39
N GLU A 182 -5.73 11.58 30.79
CA GLU A 182 -5.07 12.06 32.02
C GLU A 182 -4.84 13.57 32.03
N ASN A 183 -4.76 14.20 30.85
CA ASN A 183 -4.61 15.64 30.69
C ASN A 183 -5.90 16.38 30.30
N ASP A 184 -7.06 15.69 30.35
CA ASP A 184 -8.38 16.22 29.95
C ASP A 184 -8.40 16.86 28.55
N TYR A 185 -7.59 16.36 27.62
CA TYR A 185 -7.61 16.79 26.23
C TYR A 185 -8.73 16.11 25.44
N PHE A 186 -9.45 15.16 26.04
CA PHE A 186 -10.31 14.21 25.33
C PHE A 186 -11.80 14.58 25.41
N PRO A 187 -12.42 15.05 24.31
CA PRO A 187 -13.86 15.34 24.29
C PRO A 187 -14.64 14.05 24.02
N LYS A 188 -15.00 13.28 25.07
CA LYS A 188 -15.94 12.13 25.03
C LYS A 188 -15.99 11.35 23.70
N ILE A 189 -14.84 10.93 23.15
CA ILE A 189 -14.84 10.23 21.87
C ILE A 189 -15.24 8.77 22.11
N ASP A 190 -16.20 8.28 21.34
CA ASP A 190 -16.46 6.85 21.28
C ASP A 190 -15.39 6.19 20.42
N VAL A 191 -14.55 5.38 21.06
CA VAL A 191 -13.53 4.62 20.33
C VAL A 191 -14.19 3.36 19.80
N ASP A 192 -14.24 3.25 18.47
CA ASP A 192 -14.82 2.12 17.76
C ASP A 192 -13.79 1.00 17.63
N PHE A 193 -14.00 -0.09 18.37
CA PHE A 193 -13.13 -1.27 18.32
C PHE A 193 -13.74 -2.42 17.51
N ARG A 194 -14.77 -2.17 16.69
CA ARG A 194 -15.44 -3.20 15.87
C ARG A 194 -14.49 -4.01 15.00
N TYR A 195 -13.39 -3.42 14.58
CA TYR A 195 -12.40 -4.10 13.74
C TYR A 195 -11.22 -4.70 14.53
N PHE A 196 -11.16 -4.57 15.87
CA PHE A 196 -10.06 -5.14 16.66
C PHE A 196 -10.23 -6.64 16.85
N ASN A 197 -9.43 -7.42 16.13
CA ASN A 197 -9.44 -8.87 16.23
C ASN A 197 -8.45 -9.37 17.31
N ILE A 198 -8.97 -9.72 18.50
CA ILE A 198 -8.17 -10.29 19.59
C ILE A 198 -7.48 -11.62 19.24
N TYR A 199 -7.90 -12.28 18.16
CA TYR A 199 -7.33 -13.55 17.68
C TYR A 199 -6.25 -13.38 16.61
N ASP A 200 -5.87 -12.15 16.24
CA ASP A 200 -4.77 -11.90 15.32
C ASP A 200 -3.44 -12.39 15.92
N LYS A 201 -2.62 -13.07 15.10
CA LYS A 201 -1.31 -13.64 15.49
C LYS A 201 -0.31 -12.59 15.99
N LYS A 202 -0.48 -11.32 15.64
CA LYS A 202 0.37 -10.19 16.05
C LYS A 202 -0.01 -9.66 17.44
N ILE A 203 -1.24 -9.90 17.90
CA ILE A 203 -1.75 -9.40 19.17
C ILE A 203 -1.38 -10.38 20.28
N LYS A 204 -0.50 -9.93 21.18
CA LYS A 204 -0.06 -10.70 22.36
C LYS A 204 -1.09 -10.59 23.48
N LEU A 205 -1.22 -11.63 24.29
CA LEU A 205 -2.16 -11.70 25.40
C LEU A 205 -2.01 -10.52 26.38
N LYS A 206 -0.77 -10.15 26.72
CA LYS A 206 -0.51 -9.00 27.61
C LYS A 206 -1.10 -7.68 27.08
N TYR A 207 -1.29 -7.55 25.78
CA TYR A 207 -1.88 -6.35 25.19
C TYR A 207 -3.40 -6.37 25.33
N ILE A 208 -4.04 -7.53 25.19
CA ILE A 208 -5.47 -7.72 25.43
C ILE A 208 -5.81 -7.40 26.89
N MET A 209 -5.01 -7.93 27.84
CA MET A 209 -5.20 -7.66 29.27
C MET A 209 -5.09 -6.18 29.61
N LYS A 210 -4.00 -5.52 29.18
CA LYS A 210 -3.81 -4.07 29.37
C LYS A 210 -4.92 -3.25 28.73
N PHE A 211 -5.45 -3.74 27.62
CA PHE A 211 -6.54 -3.07 26.93
C PHE A 211 -7.85 -3.17 27.72
N ILE A 212 -8.19 -4.34 28.24
CA ILE A 212 -9.36 -4.52 29.09
C ILE A 212 -9.24 -3.72 30.39
N GLU A 213 -8.05 -3.64 30.99
CA GLU A 213 -7.78 -2.77 32.14
C GLU A 213 -8.09 -1.31 31.81
N LEU A 214 -7.60 -0.82 30.68
CA LEU A 214 -7.86 0.55 30.22
C LEU A 214 -9.34 0.78 29.94
N LEU A 215 -10.03 -0.16 29.28
CA LEU A 215 -11.47 -0.08 29.06
C LEU A 215 -12.25 -0.07 30.36
N THR A 216 -11.78 -0.80 31.38
CA THR A 216 -12.37 -0.81 32.72
C THR A 216 -12.19 0.53 33.41
N GLU A 217 -11.02 1.15 33.27
CA GLU A 217 -10.79 2.52 33.73
C GLU A 217 -11.68 3.52 32.97
N PHE A 218 -11.91 3.26 31.67
CA PHE A 218 -12.54 4.24 30.79
C PHE A 218 -14.07 4.22 30.79
N LYS A 219 -14.62 3.02 30.70
CA LYS A 219 -16.05 2.70 30.51
C LYS A 219 -16.56 1.70 31.56
N GLY A 220 -15.71 1.25 32.49
CA GLY A 220 -16.05 0.17 33.42
C GLY A 220 -17.14 0.56 34.40
N THR A 221 -18.17 -0.28 34.47
CA THR A 221 -19.11 -0.29 35.58
C THR A 221 -18.47 -1.02 36.78
N LYS A 222 -19.04 -0.85 37.98
CA LYS A 222 -18.62 -1.62 39.16
C LYS A 222 -18.64 -3.14 38.90
N ASP A 223 -19.62 -3.61 38.14
CA ASP A 223 -19.73 -5.01 37.69
C ASP A 223 -18.54 -5.44 36.83
N LYS A 224 -18.24 -4.71 35.75
CA LYS A 224 -17.12 -5.05 34.85
C LYS A 224 -15.77 -5.01 35.55
N LYS A 225 -15.57 -4.08 36.49
CA LYS A 225 -14.37 -4.04 37.34
C LYS A 225 -14.27 -5.29 38.22
N SER A 226 -15.37 -5.69 38.85
CA SER A 226 -15.41 -6.93 39.65
C SER A 226 -15.11 -8.16 38.79
N LYS A 227 -15.69 -8.26 37.59
CA LYS A 227 -15.42 -9.35 36.64
C LYS A 227 -13.94 -9.43 36.29
N LEU A 228 -13.29 -8.31 35.99
CA LEU A 228 -11.85 -8.29 35.68
C LEU A 228 -11.01 -8.84 36.83
N GLU A 229 -11.28 -8.44 38.06
CA GLU A 229 -10.57 -8.94 39.25
C GLU A 229 -10.83 -10.44 39.46
N THR A 230 -12.06 -10.92 39.25
CA THR A 230 -12.36 -12.35 39.27
C THR A 230 -11.54 -13.11 38.23
N ILE A 231 -11.44 -12.59 36.99
CA ILE A 231 -10.67 -13.24 35.93
C ILE A 231 -9.18 -13.31 36.28
N LYS A 232 -8.61 -12.24 36.84
CA LYS A 232 -7.22 -12.21 37.32
C LYS A 232 -6.96 -13.27 38.40
N ALA A 233 -7.96 -13.61 39.20
CA ALA A 233 -7.86 -14.66 40.22
C ALA A 233 -7.97 -16.09 39.66
N ILE A 234 -8.51 -16.29 38.45
CA ILE A 234 -8.67 -17.63 37.84
C ILE A 234 -7.31 -18.24 37.48
N TYR A 235 -6.41 -17.43 36.92
CA TYR A 235 -5.15 -17.90 36.37
C TYR A 235 -4.09 -16.80 36.33
N GLU A 236 -2.90 -17.13 36.85
CA GLU A 236 -1.72 -16.28 36.74
C GLU A 236 -0.92 -16.69 35.49
N PHE A 237 -0.85 -15.79 34.50
CA PHE A 237 -0.10 -16.05 33.28
C PHE A 237 1.40 -15.88 33.51
N SER A 238 2.17 -16.86 33.05
CA SER A 238 3.62 -16.75 32.95
C SER A 238 4.03 -15.66 31.95
N GLU A 239 5.25 -15.13 32.12
CA GLU A 239 5.84 -14.16 31.19
C GLU A 239 5.90 -14.66 29.74
N ASP A 240 6.04 -15.97 29.55
CA ASP A 240 6.09 -16.55 28.21
C ASP A 240 4.70 -16.67 27.58
N GLU A 241 3.66 -17.00 28.35
CA GLU A 241 2.27 -16.97 27.88
C GLU A 241 1.84 -15.52 27.52
N LEU A 242 2.23 -14.55 28.34
CA LEU A 242 1.97 -13.12 28.10
C LEU A 242 2.59 -12.59 26.80
N LYS A 243 3.69 -13.20 26.33
CA LYS A 243 4.37 -12.87 25.07
C LYS A 243 3.74 -13.54 23.85
N GLN A 244 2.86 -14.51 24.04
CA GLN A 244 2.19 -15.25 22.96
C GLN A 244 0.85 -14.60 22.58
N SER A 245 0.39 -14.86 21.36
CA SER A 245 -0.98 -14.57 20.92
C SER A 245 -1.95 -15.64 21.41
N ILE A 246 -3.25 -15.32 21.48
CA ILE A 246 -4.29 -16.32 21.81
C ILE A 246 -4.15 -17.54 20.89
N LYS A 247 -3.95 -17.33 19.59
CA LYS A 247 -3.79 -18.43 18.63
C LYS A 247 -2.61 -19.37 18.92
N GLN A 248 -1.49 -18.83 19.40
CA GLN A 248 -0.33 -19.64 19.80
C GLN A 248 -0.63 -20.42 21.07
N LEU A 249 -1.26 -19.79 22.06
CA LEU A 249 -1.69 -20.43 23.31
C LEU A 249 -2.69 -21.56 23.06
N LEU A 250 -3.61 -21.38 22.11
CA LEU A 250 -4.54 -22.41 21.67
C LEU A 250 -3.79 -23.61 21.07
N LYS A 251 -2.79 -23.36 20.21
CA LYS A 251 -1.98 -24.42 19.59
C LYS A 251 -1.23 -25.26 20.65
N SER A 252 -0.65 -24.60 21.66
CA SER A 252 -0.01 -25.32 22.77
C SER A 252 -1.03 -26.08 23.60
N HIS A 253 -2.19 -25.50 23.90
CA HIS A 253 -3.25 -26.17 24.66
C HIS A 253 -3.75 -27.45 23.97
N PHE A 254 -3.97 -27.45 22.66
CA PHE A 254 -4.40 -28.66 21.95
C PHE A 254 -3.33 -29.77 21.94
N SER A 255 -2.06 -29.42 22.15
CA SER A 255 -0.98 -30.40 22.31
C SER A 255 -0.84 -30.88 23.75
N ASN A 256 -1.11 -30.00 24.72
CA ASN A 256 -1.08 -30.29 26.15
C ASN A 256 -2.20 -29.51 26.88
N PRO A 257 -3.34 -30.15 27.19
CA PRO A 257 -4.52 -29.45 27.69
C PRO A 257 -4.31 -28.79 29.06
N ASN A 258 -4.26 -27.45 29.07
CA ASN A 258 -4.39 -26.61 30.27
C ASN A 258 -5.75 -25.90 30.30
N TYR A 259 -6.72 -26.48 31.00
CA TYR A 259 -8.11 -25.98 31.03
C TYR A 259 -8.26 -24.64 31.78
N ARG A 260 -7.44 -24.36 32.80
CA ARG A 260 -7.50 -23.09 33.55
C ARG A 260 -7.03 -21.92 32.69
N LEU A 261 -5.94 -22.10 31.95
CA LEU A 261 -5.47 -21.13 30.96
C LEU A 261 -6.57 -20.80 29.94
N MET A 262 -7.20 -21.84 29.39
CA MET A 262 -8.28 -21.69 28.42
C MET A 262 -9.48 -20.95 28.98
N ASP A 263 -9.85 -21.27 30.21
CA ASP A 263 -10.97 -20.61 30.87
C ASP A 263 -10.67 -19.13 31.13
N ALA A 264 -9.47 -18.78 31.56
CA ALA A 264 -9.05 -17.39 31.71
C ALA A 264 -9.09 -16.64 30.37
N ILE A 265 -8.54 -17.20 29.29
CA ILE A 265 -8.57 -16.58 27.95
C ILE A 265 -10.02 -16.40 27.47
N ARG A 266 -10.89 -17.39 27.70
CA ARG A 266 -12.32 -17.32 27.38
C ARG A 266 -12.96 -16.12 28.08
N HIS A 267 -12.76 -15.98 29.38
CA HIS A 267 -13.35 -14.88 30.14
C HIS A 267 -12.80 -13.51 29.73
N TYR A 268 -11.49 -13.38 29.49
CA TYR A 268 -10.92 -12.14 28.94
C TYR A 268 -11.55 -11.78 27.59
N SER A 269 -11.75 -12.77 26.72
CA SER A 269 -12.37 -12.57 25.40
C SER A 269 -13.83 -12.11 25.54
N ILE A 270 -14.62 -12.73 26.43
CA ILE A 270 -16.01 -12.34 26.69
C ILE A 270 -16.06 -10.91 27.23
N LEU A 271 -15.27 -10.62 28.27
CA LEU A 271 -15.24 -9.30 28.89
C LEU A 271 -14.83 -8.22 27.89
N PHE A 272 -13.89 -8.51 26.99
CA PHE A 272 -13.54 -7.62 25.89
C PHE A 272 -14.75 -7.25 25.04
N PHE A 273 -15.56 -8.23 24.59
CA PHE A 273 -16.72 -7.97 23.75
C PHE A 273 -17.87 -7.32 24.53
N GLU A 274 -18.03 -7.59 25.84
CA GLU A 274 -19.01 -6.91 26.69
C GLU A 274 -18.77 -5.39 26.80
N TYR A 275 -17.56 -4.90 26.53
CA TYR A 275 -17.30 -3.45 26.47
C TYR A 275 -17.95 -2.76 25.26
N PHE A 276 -18.41 -3.54 24.29
CA PHE A 276 -18.98 -3.05 23.05
C PHE A 276 -20.37 -3.67 22.89
N ASN A 277 -21.36 -3.03 23.50
CA ASN A 277 -22.74 -3.53 23.56
C ASN A 277 -23.34 -3.87 22.18
N ASP A 278 -22.81 -3.27 21.10
CA ASP A 278 -23.26 -3.47 19.72
C ASP A 278 -22.44 -4.52 18.94
N ILE A 279 -21.44 -5.15 19.57
CA ILE A 279 -20.59 -6.17 18.94
C ILE A 279 -21.03 -7.55 19.42
N GLU A 280 -21.69 -8.28 18.53
CA GLU A 280 -21.93 -9.70 18.77
C GLU A 280 -20.58 -10.44 18.83
N ILE A 281 -20.42 -11.32 19.83
CA ILE A 281 -19.21 -12.12 19.99
C ILE A 281 -18.87 -12.82 18.65
N PRO A 282 -17.63 -12.69 18.15
CA PRO A 282 -17.24 -13.29 16.89
C PRO A 282 -17.43 -14.79 16.91
N ALA A 283 -17.86 -15.36 15.77
CA ALA A 283 -18.08 -16.79 15.67
C ALA A 283 -16.78 -17.60 15.96
N GLU A 284 -15.60 -17.00 15.76
CA GLU A 284 -14.29 -17.54 16.17
C GLU A 284 -14.24 -17.88 17.65
N HIS A 285 -14.77 -17.01 18.51
CA HIS A 285 -14.82 -17.23 19.96
C HIS A 285 -15.63 -18.49 20.27
N HIS A 286 -16.84 -18.58 19.74
CA HIS A 286 -17.71 -19.73 19.95
C HIS A 286 -17.06 -21.00 19.38
N PHE A 287 -16.45 -20.93 18.21
CA PHE A 287 -15.74 -22.07 17.65
C PHE A 287 -14.52 -22.48 18.47
N ILE A 288 -13.91 -21.61 19.27
CA ILE A 288 -12.78 -21.98 20.12
C ILE A 288 -13.27 -22.53 21.47
N PHE A 289 -14.27 -21.90 22.09
CA PHE A 289 -14.61 -22.12 23.49
C PHE A 289 -15.98 -22.76 23.75
N GLU A 290 -16.90 -22.78 22.78
CA GLU A 290 -18.20 -23.44 22.94
C GLU A 290 -18.01 -24.97 22.91
N THR A 291 -18.65 -25.66 23.85
CA THR A 291 -18.59 -27.13 23.95
C THR A 291 -19.80 -27.80 23.33
N ASP A 292 -20.92 -27.07 23.21
CA ASP A 292 -22.14 -27.56 22.57
C ASP A 292 -22.03 -27.52 21.04
N GLU A 293 -21.88 -28.69 20.44
CA GLU A 293 -21.78 -28.88 18.99
C GLU A 293 -23.00 -28.34 18.23
N ASN A 294 -24.21 -28.47 18.80
CA ASN A 294 -25.43 -28.00 18.15
C ASN A 294 -25.47 -26.48 18.06
N LYS A 295 -25.00 -25.78 19.11
CA LYS A 295 -24.86 -24.32 19.08
C LYS A 295 -23.87 -23.87 18.01
N ILE A 296 -22.75 -24.58 17.86
CA ILE A 296 -21.75 -24.30 16.83
C ILE A 296 -22.36 -24.49 15.44
N VAL A 297 -23.08 -25.59 15.21
CA VAL A 297 -23.80 -25.83 13.94
C VAL A 297 -24.81 -24.72 13.67
N GLN A 298 -25.64 -24.35 14.65
CA GLN A 298 -26.61 -23.25 14.50
C GLN A 298 -25.94 -21.91 14.20
N LEU A 299 -24.79 -21.61 14.82
CA LEU A 299 -24.02 -20.41 14.52
C LEU A 299 -23.52 -20.42 13.07
N PHE A 300 -23.04 -21.56 12.57
CA PHE A 300 -22.63 -21.68 11.17
C PHE A 300 -23.79 -21.51 10.19
N ILE A 301 -24.97 -22.04 10.51
CA ILE A 301 -26.20 -21.83 9.72
C ILE A 301 -26.55 -20.35 9.67
N LYS A 302 -26.51 -19.66 10.82
CA LYS A 302 -26.85 -18.23 10.92
C LYS A 302 -25.81 -17.32 10.27
N ARG A 303 -24.55 -17.75 10.19
CA ARG A 303 -23.39 -16.90 9.83
C ARG A 303 -22.47 -17.56 8.77
N PRO A 304 -22.98 -17.96 7.59
CA PRO A 304 -22.23 -18.74 6.61
C PRO A 304 -21.01 -18.00 6.03
N TYR A 305 -21.05 -16.66 5.97
CA TYR A 305 -19.95 -15.85 5.43
C TYR A 305 -18.69 -15.83 6.31
N HIS A 306 -18.84 -16.07 7.62
CA HIS A 306 -17.69 -16.09 8.52
C HIS A 306 -16.85 -17.37 8.34
N ILE A 307 -17.40 -18.44 7.73
CA ILE A 307 -16.77 -19.77 7.58
C ILE A 307 -15.38 -19.70 6.94
N VAL A 308 -15.14 -18.76 6.02
CA VAL A 308 -13.84 -18.57 5.35
C VAL A 308 -12.71 -18.28 6.34
N HIS A 309 -12.99 -17.59 7.45
CA HIS A 309 -12.00 -17.30 8.50
C HIS A 309 -11.67 -18.52 9.37
N PHE A 310 -12.52 -19.56 9.35
CA PHE A 310 -12.36 -20.77 10.17
C PHE A 310 -11.47 -21.83 9.54
N LYS A 311 -11.09 -21.73 8.26
CA LYS A 311 -10.22 -22.74 7.59
C LYS A 311 -9.01 -23.12 8.44
N LYS A 312 -8.39 -22.13 9.10
CA LYS A 312 -7.25 -22.34 10.00
C LYS A 312 -7.66 -22.81 11.40
N LEU A 313 -8.78 -22.33 11.93
CA LEU A 313 -9.29 -22.72 13.27
C LEU A 313 -9.77 -24.17 13.31
N TYR A 314 -10.36 -24.67 12.22
CA TYR A 314 -10.79 -26.05 12.08
C TYR A 314 -9.63 -27.04 12.25
N LYS A 315 -8.50 -26.75 11.59
CA LYS A 315 -7.23 -27.49 11.77
C LYS A 315 -6.75 -27.49 13.22
N PHE A 316 -7.06 -26.49 14.04
CA PHE A 316 -6.64 -26.46 15.44
C PHE A 316 -7.56 -27.25 16.37
N ARG A 317 -8.89 -27.06 16.27
CA ARG A 317 -9.85 -27.66 17.21
C ARG A 317 -10.00 -29.17 17.04
N TYR A 318 -9.87 -29.66 15.81
CA TYR A 318 -10.35 -31.00 15.47
C TYR A 318 -9.30 -31.91 14.84
N ASN A 319 -8.02 -31.53 14.81
CA ASN A 319 -6.99 -32.31 14.10
C ASN A 319 -6.88 -33.79 14.55
N ASN A 320 -7.31 -34.08 15.80
CA ASN A 320 -7.06 -35.36 16.46
C ASN A 320 -8.33 -36.12 16.92
N ASP A 321 -9.55 -35.59 16.70
CA ASP A 321 -10.79 -36.22 17.19
C ASP A 321 -11.77 -36.47 16.04
N THR A 322 -11.46 -37.51 15.25
CA THR A 322 -12.22 -37.86 14.05
C THR A 322 -13.67 -38.22 14.37
N THR A 323 -13.94 -38.82 15.54
CA THR A 323 -15.31 -39.19 15.97
C THR A 323 -16.21 -37.96 16.19
N LYS A 324 -15.73 -36.94 16.93
CA LYS A 324 -16.50 -35.69 17.11
C LYS A 324 -16.75 -34.99 15.79
N ILE A 325 -15.74 -34.99 14.91
CA ILE A 325 -15.91 -34.40 13.58
C ILE A 325 -16.99 -35.14 12.78
N LYS A 326 -16.96 -36.47 12.75
CA LYS A 326 -17.95 -37.29 12.03
C LYS A 326 -19.38 -36.95 12.45
N LYS A 327 -19.59 -36.80 13.76
CA LYS A 327 -20.87 -36.37 14.35
C LYS A 327 -21.24 -34.95 13.96
N PHE A 328 -20.29 -34.01 14.04
CA PHE A 328 -20.50 -32.63 13.59
C PHE A 328 -20.91 -32.55 12.11
N ILE A 329 -20.22 -33.30 11.24
CA ILE A 329 -20.53 -33.39 9.80
C ILE A 329 -21.95 -33.87 9.59
N SER A 330 -22.33 -34.96 10.26
CA SER A 330 -23.65 -35.58 10.12
C SER A 330 -24.78 -34.61 10.52
N ASN A 331 -24.51 -33.73 11.49
CA ASN A 331 -25.45 -32.70 11.91
C ASN A 331 -25.48 -31.52 10.93
N ALA A 332 -24.31 -31.07 10.46
CA ALA A 332 -24.17 -29.95 9.53
C ALA A 332 -24.75 -30.26 8.14
N SER A 333 -24.60 -31.49 7.64
CA SER A 333 -25.09 -31.92 6.32
C SER A 333 -26.61 -31.95 6.19
N ARG A 334 -27.35 -31.89 7.31
CA ARG A 334 -28.82 -31.87 7.34
C ARG A 334 -29.41 -30.46 7.25
N SER A 335 -28.61 -29.45 7.52
CA SER A 335 -28.96 -28.04 7.38
C SER A 335 -28.40 -27.52 6.05
N ASP A 336 -29.10 -26.61 5.37
CA ASP A 336 -28.69 -25.90 4.13
C ASP A 336 -27.40 -25.06 4.25
N ILE A 337 -26.46 -25.48 5.09
CA ILE A 337 -25.13 -24.93 5.24
C ILE A 337 -24.45 -25.02 3.88
N ARG A 338 -23.76 -23.93 3.52
CA ARG A 338 -22.78 -23.86 2.43
C ARG A 338 -21.69 -24.92 2.63
N ALA A 339 -22.03 -26.14 2.21
CA ALA A 339 -21.28 -27.35 2.50
C ALA A 339 -19.89 -27.29 1.85
N ASP A 340 -19.78 -26.60 0.72
CA ASP A 340 -18.54 -26.25 0.01
C ASP A 340 -17.43 -25.68 0.92
N PHE A 341 -17.75 -24.73 1.82
CA PHE A 341 -16.76 -24.15 2.72
C PHE A 341 -16.32 -25.12 3.82
N PHE A 342 -17.25 -25.92 4.31
CA PHE A 342 -16.97 -26.94 5.30
C PHE A 342 -16.08 -28.04 4.70
N TYR A 343 -16.40 -28.52 3.49
CA TYR A 343 -15.57 -29.46 2.73
C TYR A 343 -14.18 -28.94 2.49
N THR A 344 -14.07 -27.71 2.00
CA THR A 344 -12.79 -27.01 1.83
C THR A 344 -11.96 -27.05 3.11
N SER A 345 -12.60 -26.76 4.27
CA SER A 345 -11.91 -26.73 5.56
C SER A 345 -11.43 -28.12 5.99
N VAL A 346 -12.21 -29.17 5.71
CA VAL A 346 -11.83 -30.57 5.96
C VAL A 346 -10.67 -30.99 5.05
N LEU A 347 -10.72 -30.67 3.76
CA LEU A 347 -9.66 -31.02 2.80
C LEU A 347 -8.32 -30.39 3.18
N ILE A 348 -8.33 -29.12 3.60
CA ILE A 348 -7.14 -28.39 4.07
C ILE A 348 -6.50 -29.03 5.32
N THR A 349 -7.23 -29.86 6.08
CA THR A 349 -6.62 -30.56 7.22
C THR A 349 -5.58 -31.59 6.78
N GLY A 350 -5.72 -32.15 5.57
CA GLY A 350 -4.92 -33.30 5.13
C GLY A 350 -5.19 -34.59 5.91
N ASN A 351 -6.20 -34.61 6.80
CA ASN A 351 -6.55 -35.80 7.56
C ASN A 351 -7.30 -36.80 6.66
N MET A 352 -6.57 -37.78 6.13
CA MET A 352 -7.09 -38.73 5.15
C MET A 352 -8.25 -39.59 5.67
N GLU A 353 -8.27 -39.92 6.97
CA GLU A 353 -9.40 -40.65 7.57
C GLU A 353 -10.68 -39.83 7.49
N LEU A 354 -10.57 -38.55 7.85
CA LEU A 354 -11.69 -37.62 7.83
C LEU A 354 -12.17 -37.34 6.40
N ILE A 355 -11.24 -37.11 5.48
CA ILE A 355 -11.54 -36.91 4.06
C ILE A 355 -12.26 -38.14 3.51
N THR A 356 -11.78 -39.35 3.83
CA THR A 356 -12.42 -40.61 3.40
C THR A 356 -13.83 -40.73 3.95
N TYR A 357 -14.03 -40.42 5.23
CA TYR A 357 -15.36 -40.44 5.85
C TYR A 357 -16.33 -39.44 5.18
N LEU A 358 -15.87 -38.21 4.96
CA LEU A 358 -16.65 -37.16 4.32
C LEU A 358 -17.20 -37.60 2.95
N HIS A 359 -16.37 -38.28 2.18
CA HIS A 359 -16.72 -38.84 0.87
C HIS A 359 -17.59 -40.10 0.94
N SER A 360 -17.59 -40.82 2.07
CA SER A 360 -18.50 -41.95 2.29
C SER A 360 -19.96 -41.52 2.50
N LEU A 361 -20.20 -40.25 2.82
CA LEU A 361 -21.54 -39.68 2.92
C LEU A 361 -22.06 -39.42 1.48
N SER A 362 -22.82 -40.37 0.94
CA SER A 362 -23.16 -40.49 -0.48
C SER A 362 -23.83 -39.27 -1.14
N SER A 363 -24.53 -38.43 -0.38
CA SER A 363 -25.16 -37.18 -0.88
C SER A 363 -24.15 -36.06 -1.17
N ILE A 364 -22.92 -36.20 -0.69
CA ILE A 364 -21.94 -35.13 -0.62
C ILE A 364 -20.88 -35.26 -1.71
N GLY A 365 -20.32 -36.47 -1.90
CA GLY A 365 -19.27 -36.72 -2.89
C GLY A 365 -19.69 -36.42 -4.33
N LEU A 366 -20.97 -36.65 -4.67
CA LEU A 366 -21.54 -36.40 -6.01
C LEU A 366 -21.78 -34.91 -6.30
N VAL A 367 -22.27 -34.15 -5.31
CA VAL A 367 -22.54 -32.70 -5.47
C VAL A 367 -21.23 -31.90 -5.56
N ILE A 368 -20.20 -32.33 -4.82
CA ILE A 368 -18.88 -31.67 -4.81
C ILE A 368 -18.17 -31.78 -6.16
N CYS A 369 -18.27 -32.93 -6.82
CA CYS A 369 -17.44 -33.18 -8.00
C CYS A 369 -18.15 -32.89 -9.34
N GLY A 370 -19.46 -32.59 -9.30
CA GLY A 370 -20.31 -32.39 -10.49
C GLY A 370 -20.73 -30.95 -10.80
N VAL A 371 -20.59 -29.98 -9.88
CA VAL A 371 -21.11 -28.61 -10.05
C VAL A 371 -19.97 -27.57 -10.07
N PHE A 372 -19.97 -26.68 -11.06
CA PHE A 372 -18.85 -25.80 -11.44
C PHE A 372 -18.32 -24.83 -10.34
N PRO A 373 -19.06 -24.42 -9.29
CA PRO A 373 -18.45 -23.68 -8.17
C PRO A 373 -17.59 -24.56 -7.25
N MET A 374 -17.92 -25.85 -7.11
CA MET A 374 -17.27 -26.74 -6.13
C MET A 374 -15.87 -27.18 -6.56
N VAL A 375 -15.61 -27.31 -7.86
CA VAL A 375 -14.32 -27.79 -8.37
C VAL A 375 -13.21 -26.78 -8.14
N TYR A 376 -13.54 -25.48 -8.15
CA TYR A 376 -12.68 -24.42 -7.65
C TYR A 376 -12.29 -24.67 -6.18
N TYR A 377 -13.28 -24.89 -5.31
CA TYR A 377 -13.04 -25.09 -3.89
C TYR A 377 -12.21 -26.33 -3.62
N VAL A 378 -12.50 -27.45 -4.28
CA VAL A 378 -11.71 -28.67 -4.14
C VAL A 378 -10.28 -28.42 -4.59
N SER A 379 -10.06 -27.89 -5.81
CA SER A 379 -8.72 -27.66 -6.36
C SER A 379 -7.89 -26.69 -5.50
N ASN A 380 -8.51 -25.65 -4.96
CA ASN A 380 -7.88 -24.70 -4.03
C ASN A 380 -7.64 -25.30 -2.63
N SER A 381 -8.27 -26.43 -2.31
CA SER A 381 -8.11 -27.13 -1.03
C SER A 381 -7.16 -28.32 -1.10
N LEU A 382 -6.71 -28.70 -2.30
CA LEU A 382 -5.66 -29.69 -2.48
C LEU A 382 -4.32 -29.08 -2.08
N ASP A 383 -4.05 -29.07 -0.77
CA ASP A 383 -2.83 -28.51 -0.19
C ASP A 383 -1.70 -29.55 -0.03
N SER A 384 -1.91 -30.79 -0.50
CA SER A 384 -0.87 -31.81 -0.45
C SER A 384 -0.97 -32.84 -1.60
N PRO A 385 0.16 -33.45 -2.02
CA PRO A 385 0.17 -34.55 -2.98
C PRO A 385 -0.68 -35.75 -2.55
N GLU A 386 -0.74 -36.05 -1.24
CA GLU A 386 -1.49 -37.18 -0.69
C GLU A 386 -3.00 -37.01 -0.92
N VAL A 387 -3.53 -35.80 -0.66
CA VAL A 387 -4.95 -35.50 -0.89
C VAL A 387 -5.26 -35.54 -2.39
N ALA A 388 -4.37 -35.01 -3.23
CA ALA A 388 -4.52 -35.06 -4.69
C ALA A 388 -4.59 -36.52 -5.21
N ASN A 389 -3.68 -37.38 -4.75
CA ASN A 389 -3.65 -38.80 -5.11
C ASN A 389 -4.86 -39.58 -4.59
N PHE A 390 -5.38 -39.24 -3.41
CA PHE A 390 -6.65 -39.79 -2.95
C PHE A 390 -7.79 -39.46 -3.91
N TYR A 391 -7.91 -38.21 -4.33
CA TYR A 391 -8.93 -37.81 -5.29
C TYR A 391 -8.77 -38.53 -6.63
N TYR A 392 -7.54 -38.76 -7.09
CA TYR A 392 -7.31 -39.58 -8.27
C TYR A 392 -7.86 -41.01 -8.09
N SER A 393 -7.52 -41.66 -6.97
CA SER A 393 -7.93 -43.05 -6.70
C SER A 393 -9.44 -43.26 -6.62
N LYS A 394 -10.19 -42.23 -6.20
CA LYS A 394 -11.65 -42.31 -5.98
C LYS A 394 -12.48 -41.64 -7.07
N PHE A 395 -11.93 -40.62 -7.75
CA PHE A 395 -12.68 -39.70 -8.60
C PHE A 395 -11.98 -39.41 -9.94
N LYS A 396 -11.28 -40.40 -10.51
CA LYS A 396 -10.55 -40.28 -11.79
C LYS A 396 -11.39 -39.78 -12.99
N ASP A 397 -12.71 -39.91 -12.94
CA ASP A 397 -13.61 -39.53 -14.05
C ASP A 397 -14.33 -38.18 -13.81
N TYR A 398 -13.98 -37.47 -12.74
CA TYR A 398 -14.60 -36.19 -12.38
C TYR A 398 -13.85 -34.98 -12.95
N LEU A 399 -14.41 -33.77 -12.76
CA LEU A 399 -14.01 -32.55 -13.48
C LEU A 399 -12.52 -32.21 -13.37
N ILE A 400 -11.87 -32.46 -12.22
CA ILE A 400 -10.42 -32.21 -12.02
C ILE A 400 -9.55 -33.02 -12.98
N TYR A 401 -10.00 -34.24 -13.31
CA TYR A 401 -9.30 -35.17 -14.19
C TYR A 401 -9.94 -35.27 -15.59
N LYS A 402 -10.99 -34.49 -15.88
CA LYS A 402 -11.63 -34.48 -17.21
C LYS A 402 -10.65 -33.94 -18.26
N ASN A 403 -10.61 -34.51 -19.45
CA ASN A 403 -9.75 -33.98 -20.51
C ASN A 403 -10.14 -32.53 -20.84
N LEU A 404 -9.13 -31.69 -21.08
CA LEU A 404 -9.25 -30.27 -21.42
C LEU A 404 -9.96 -29.42 -20.35
N ASN A 405 -9.85 -29.81 -19.07
CA ASN A 405 -10.34 -28.97 -17.97
C ASN A 405 -9.37 -27.82 -17.66
N ARG A 406 -9.85 -26.78 -16.95
CA ARG A 406 -9.07 -25.59 -16.57
C ARG A 406 -8.72 -25.53 -15.07
N CYS A 407 -8.83 -26.65 -14.34
CA CYS A 407 -8.71 -26.66 -12.87
C CYS A 407 -7.31 -26.27 -12.35
N TRP A 408 -6.29 -26.37 -13.21
CA TRP A 408 -4.92 -25.94 -12.90
C TRP A 408 -4.82 -24.50 -12.38
N LEU A 409 -5.74 -23.62 -12.80
CA LEU A 409 -5.81 -22.20 -12.39
C LEU A 409 -6.07 -22.00 -10.89
N TYR A 410 -6.62 -23.02 -10.23
CA TYR A 410 -7.15 -22.92 -8.87
C TYR A 410 -6.22 -23.53 -7.81
N PHE A 411 -5.11 -24.16 -8.20
CA PHE A 411 -4.16 -24.75 -7.27
C PHE A 411 -3.33 -23.67 -6.57
N THR A 412 -3.24 -23.76 -5.24
CA THR A 412 -2.40 -22.89 -4.40
C THR A 412 -1.16 -23.58 -3.87
N ASN A 413 -0.98 -24.88 -4.18
CA ASN A 413 0.16 -25.69 -3.81
C ASN A 413 0.75 -26.39 -5.05
N LEU A 414 2.02 -26.11 -5.37
CA LEU A 414 2.67 -26.69 -6.55
C LEU A 414 2.85 -28.21 -6.45
N GLY A 415 3.18 -28.75 -5.27
CA GLY A 415 3.33 -30.20 -5.11
C GLY A 415 2.02 -30.96 -5.33
N ALA A 416 0.90 -30.39 -4.90
CA ALA A 416 -0.41 -30.96 -5.20
C ALA A 416 -0.73 -30.90 -6.71
N LEU A 417 -0.43 -29.76 -7.37
CA LEU A 417 -0.58 -29.65 -8.82
C LEU A 417 0.27 -30.70 -9.56
N GLU A 418 1.55 -30.85 -9.19
CA GLU A 418 2.48 -31.83 -9.77
C GLU A 418 1.96 -33.27 -9.68
N ALA A 419 1.37 -33.63 -8.54
CA ALA A 419 0.71 -34.93 -8.38
C ALA A 419 -0.45 -35.10 -9.37
N VAL A 420 -1.29 -34.06 -9.52
CA VAL A 420 -2.41 -34.09 -10.47
C VAL A 420 -1.92 -34.12 -11.92
N GLU A 421 -0.88 -33.36 -12.29
CA GLU A 421 -0.26 -33.39 -13.62
C GLU A 421 0.23 -34.80 -13.97
N LYS A 422 0.93 -35.47 -13.05
CA LYS A 422 1.38 -36.86 -13.23
C LYS A 422 0.21 -37.82 -13.46
N ASN A 423 -0.88 -37.62 -12.73
CA ASN A 423 -2.10 -38.40 -12.89
C ASN A 423 -2.78 -38.12 -14.25
N MET A 424 -2.79 -36.87 -14.72
CA MET A 424 -3.32 -36.50 -16.04
C MET A 424 -2.52 -37.17 -17.17
N VAL A 425 -1.19 -37.19 -17.09
CA VAL A 425 -0.33 -37.91 -18.04
C VAL A 425 -0.65 -39.40 -18.07
N THR A 426 -0.82 -40.02 -16.89
CA THR A 426 -1.17 -41.44 -16.76
C THR A 426 -2.53 -41.76 -17.41
N LEU A 427 -3.46 -40.81 -17.39
CA LEU A 427 -4.77 -40.93 -18.03
C LEU A 427 -4.77 -40.55 -19.52
N GLU A 428 -3.63 -40.13 -20.07
CA GLU A 428 -3.52 -39.56 -21.43
C GLU A 428 -4.44 -38.34 -21.65
N ARG A 429 -4.63 -37.55 -20.59
CA ARG A 429 -5.49 -36.34 -20.59
C ARG A 429 -4.63 -35.09 -20.43
N LYS A 430 -5.13 -33.96 -20.92
CA LYS A 430 -4.46 -32.66 -20.81
C LYS A 430 -5.31 -31.61 -20.12
N PHE A 431 -4.66 -30.65 -19.49
CA PHE A 431 -5.30 -29.40 -19.07
C PHE A 431 -5.44 -28.45 -20.26
N LEU A 432 -6.51 -27.67 -20.30
CA LEU A 432 -6.68 -26.59 -21.29
C LEU A 432 -6.14 -25.28 -20.74
N VAL A 433 -5.21 -24.65 -21.46
CA VAL A 433 -4.75 -23.28 -21.22
C VAL A 433 -5.45 -22.38 -22.22
N GLY A 434 -6.32 -21.51 -21.73
CA GLY A 434 -7.11 -20.59 -22.55
C GLY A 434 -7.26 -19.22 -21.93
N ASN A 435 -8.05 -18.38 -22.58
CA ASN A 435 -8.34 -17.01 -22.15
C ASN A 435 -9.11 -16.98 -20.84
N PHE A 436 -8.72 -16.08 -19.92
CA PHE A 436 -9.52 -15.79 -18.74
C PHE A 436 -10.84 -15.14 -19.14
N THR A 437 -11.91 -15.57 -18.48
CA THR A 437 -13.25 -15.02 -18.67
C THR A 437 -13.69 -14.30 -17.39
N ASN A 438 -14.71 -13.43 -17.49
CA ASN A 438 -15.33 -12.82 -16.31
C ASN A 438 -15.96 -13.87 -15.36
N GLN A 439 -16.11 -15.12 -15.81
CA GLN A 439 -16.57 -16.26 -15.01
C GLN A 439 -15.44 -16.93 -14.20
N ASP A 440 -14.20 -16.40 -14.27
CA ASP A 440 -13.06 -16.79 -13.45
C ASP A 440 -12.77 -15.77 -12.30
N PRO A 441 -13.76 -15.27 -11.52
CA PRO A 441 -13.61 -14.08 -10.69
C PRO A 441 -12.64 -14.24 -9.51
N LEU A 442 -12.30 -15.48 -9.13
CA LEU A 442 -11.47 -15.79 -7.97
C LEU A 442 -9.98 -15.96 -8.29
N VAL A 443 -9.62 -15.81 -9.57
CA VAL A 443 -8.24 -15.86 -10.04
C VAL A 443 -7.40 -14.75 -9.40
N LYS A 444 -7.95 -13.56 -9.18
CA LYS A 444 -7.21 -12.35 -8.77
C LYS A 444 -6.44 -12.42 -7.42
N LYS A 445 -6.53 -13.52 -6.65
CA LYS A 445 -5.91 -13.65 -5.32
C LYS A 445 -4.84 -14.74 -5.20
N ASN A 446 -4.59 -15.54 -6.23
CA ASN A 446 -3.62 -16.63 -6.14
C ASN A 446 -2.22 -16.17 -6.57
N THR A 447 -1.28 -16.20 -5.63
CA THR A 447 0.11 -15.72 -5.79
C THR A 447 1.00 -16.61 -6.67
N LEU A 448 0.48 -17.71 -7.22
CA LEU A 448 1.22 -18.70 -8.05
C LEU A 448 0.75 -18.78 -9.51
N GLN A 449 -0.23 -17.97 -9.92
CA GLN A 449 -0.83 -18.12 -11.26
C GLN A 449 0.10 -17.93 -12.43
N LEU A 450 0.99 -16.92 -12.42
CA LEU A 450 1.93 -16.76 -13.52
C LEU A 450 2.98 -17.87 -13.50
N ASP A 451 3.42 -18.30 -12.32
CA ASP A 451 4.34 -19.44 -12.18
C ASP A 451 3.73 -20.70 -12.83
N ILE A 452 2.45 -20.97 -12.58
CA ILE A 452 1.74 -22.11 -13.17
C ILE A 452 1.50 -21.89 -14.67
N LEU A 453 1.16 -20.69 -15.14
CA LEU A 453 1.00 -20.40 -16.57
C LEU A 453 2.30 -20.65 -17.33
N ILE A 454 3.44 -20.16 -16.82
CA ILE A 454 4.76 -20.39 -17.43
C ILE A 454 5.05 -21.89 -17.52
N ARG A 455 4.81 -22.63 -16.43
CA ARG A 455 4.93 -24.09 -16.41
C ARG A 455 4.04 -24.74 -17.47
N ALA A 456 2.80 -24.29 -17.59
CA ALA A 456 1.83 -24.82 -18.54
C ALA A 456 2.23 -24.57 -19.99
N LEU A 457 2.73 -23.37 -20.31
CA LEU A 457 3.21 -23.00 -21.65
C LEU A 457 4.45 -23.79 -22.09
N ASN A 458 5.25 -24.25 -21.12
CA ASN A 458 6.49 -25.00 -21.35
C ASN A 458 6.31 -26.53 -21.25
N ASN A 459 5.11 -27.03 -20.91
CA ASN A 459 4.86 -28.46 -20.73
C ASN A 459 3.69 -28.97 -21.62
N PRO A 460 3.91 -29.13 -22.94
CA PRO A 460 2.87 -29.54 -23.89
C PRO A 460 2.38 -30.99 -23.72
N ASN A 461 3.09 -31.80 -22.92
CA ASN A 461 2.67 -33.17 -22.61
C ASN A 461 1.47 -33.17 -21.66
N VAL A 462 1.43 -32.20 -20.74
CA VAL A 462 0.37 -32.07 -19.73
C VAL A 462 -0.69 -31.04 -20.13
N TYR A 463 -0.29 -30.04 -20.92
CA TYR A 463 -1.14 -28.89 -21.25
C TYR A 463 -1.40 -28.78 -22.76
N GLN A 464 -2.62 -28.38 -23.10
CA GLN A 464 -3.02 -27.96 -24.43
C GLN A 464 -3.30 -26.47 -24.43
N VAL A 465 -2.51 -25.72 -25.20
CA VAL A 465 -2.67 -24.27 -25.36
C VAL A 465 -3.68 -23.97 -26.46
N GLU A 466 -4.69 -23.17 -26.15
CA GLU A 466 -5.69 -22.69 -27.09
C GLU A 466 -5.05 -21.78 -28.16
N LYS A 467 -5.42 -21.96 -29.43
CA LYS A 467 -4.82 -21.20 -30.57
C LYS A 467 -5.01 -19.68 -30.47
N GLY A 468 -6.04 -19.23 -29.74
CA GLY A 468 -6.36 -17.81 -29.52
C GLY A 468 -6.00 -17.31 -28.13
N LEU A 469 -5.04 -17.94 -27.43
CA LEU A 469 -4.61 -17.46 -26.12
C LEU A 469 -4.04 -16.05 -26.21
N ASP A 470 -4.70 -15.12 -25.53
CA ASP A 470 -4.36 -13.72 -25.41
C ASP A 470 -3.87 -13.42 -23.99
N ILE A 471 -2.60 -13.00 -23.91
CA ILE A 471 -1.95 -12.60 -22.67
C ILE A 471 -2.65 -11.44 -21.97
N ASN A 472 -3.38 -10.60 -22.72
CA ASN A 472 -4.08 -9.45 -22.15
C ASN A 472 -5.19 -9.85 -21.18
N THR A 473 -5.69 -11.09 -21.29
CA THR A 473 -6.64 -11.66 -20.32
C THR A 473 -6.02 -11.88 -18.94
N TYR A 474 -4.69 -11.89 -18.83
CA TYR A 474 -3.90 -12.04 -17.60
C TYR A 474 -3.39 -10.71 -17.03
N ASN A 475 -3.77 -9.56 -17.61
CA ASN A 475 -3.24 -8.23 -17.22
C ASN A 475 -3.34 -7.94 -15.71
N ASP A 476 -4.49 -8.24 -15.09
CA ASP A 476 -4.69 -8.01 -13.65
C ASP A 476 -3.70 -8.83 -12.79
N VAL A 477 -3.44 -10.08 -13.20
CA VAL A 477 -2.49 -10.98 -12.51
C VAL A 477 -1.06 -10.48 -12.70
N ILE A 478 -0.70 -10.02 -13.89
CA ILE A 478 0.61 -9.43 -14.19
C ILE A 478 0.84 -8.18 -13.31
N VAL A 479 -0.13 -7.28 -13.24
CA VAL A 479 -0.06 -6.08 -12.39
C VAL A 479 0.14 -6.45 -10.91
N GLU A 480 -0.57 -7.48 -10.43
CA GLU A 480 -0.42 -7.96 -9.05
C GLU A 480 0.99 -8.52 -8.78
N TYR A 481 1.55 -9.31 -9.70
CA TYR A 481 2.92 -9.82 -9.58
C TYR A 481 3.97 -8.71 -9.54
N ILE A 482 3.82 -7.70 -10.39
CA ILE A 482 4.71 -6.53 -10.39
C ILE A 482 4.57 -5.79 -9.06
N SER A 483 3.35 -5.62 -8.54
CA SER A 483 3.08 -5.00 -7.23
C SER A 483 3.76 -5.78 -6.08
N GLN A 484 3.84 -7.10 -6.19
CA GLN A 484 4.51 -7.99 -5.24
C GLN A 484 6.03 -8.10 -5.44
N LYS A 485 6.63 -7.27 -6.29
CA LYS A 485 8.06 -7.29 -6.65
C LYS A 485 8.53 -8.61 -7.29
N LYS A 486 7.63 -9.31 -8.00
CA LYS A 486 7.93 -10.55 -8.75
C LYS A 486 8.11 -10.27 -10.25
N LEU A 487 8.93 -9.27 -10.61
CA LEU A 487 9.14 -8.90 -12.00
C LEU A 487 9.80 -10.02 -12.82
N ASP A 488 10.72 -10.78 -12.22
CA ASP A 488 11.42 -11.87 -12.90
C ASP A 488 10.46 -12.93 -13.46
N THR A 489 9.39 -13.26 -12.72
CA THR A 489 8.34 -14.17 -13.21
C THR A 489 7.62 -13.58 -14.43
N VAL A 490 7.32 -12.27 -14.42
CA VAL A 490 6.66 -11.60 -15.55
C VAL A 490 7.58 -11.58 -16.78
N ILE A 491 8.87 -11.29 -16.58
CA ILE A 491 9.88 -11.37 -17.63
C ILE A 491 9.95 -12.80 -18.18
N GLN A 492 10.02 -13.80 -17.30
CA GLN A 492 10.07 -15.20 -17.68
C GLN A 492 8.87 -15.59 -18.56
N LEU A 493 7.68 -15.13 -18.22
CA LEU A 493 6.47 -15.32 -19.03
C LEU A 493 6.61 -14.74 -20.44
N PHE A 494 7.12 -13.52 -20.58
CA PHE A 494 7.35 -12.89 -21.88
C PHE A 494 8.42 -13.67 -22.67
N THR A 495 9.49 -14.11 -22.02
CA THR A 495 10.56 -14.91 -22.64
C THR A 495 10.16 -16.35 -22.98
N THR A 496 8.91 -16.77 -22.73
CA THR A 496 8.39 -18.03 -23.31
C THR A 496 8.18 -17.90 -24.83
N PHE A 497 8.13 -16.67 -25.36
CA PHE A 497 7.89 -16.33 -26.77
C PHE A 497 6.59 -16.93 -27.33
N LYS A 498 5.66 -17.35 -26.47
CA LYS A 498 4.32 -17.78 -26.87
C LYS A 498 3.42 -16.60 -27.27
N PHE A 499 3.81 -15.39 -26.87
CA PHE A 499 3.12 -14.14 -27.17
C PHE A 499 4.06 -13.25 -27.98
N LYS A 500 3.68 -12.98 -29.24
CA LYS A 500 4.46 -12.10 -30.13
C LYS A 500 4.12 -10.63 -29.94
N GLU A 501 2.89 -10.34 -29.52
CA GLU A 501 2.39 -9.00 -29.27
C GLU A 501 1.74 -8.95 -27.89
N ILE A 502 2.03 -7.90 -27.13
CA ILE A 502 1.53 -7.69 -25.78
C ILE A 502 0.96 -6.27 -25.69
N THR A 503 -0.34 -6.16 -25.39
CA THR A 503 -1.06 -4.88 -25.41
C THR A 503 -1.37 -4.41 -24.00
N PHE A 504 -0.66 -3.39 -23.55
CA PHE A 504 -0.67 -2.99 -22.15
C PHE A 504 -1.67 -1.88 -21.81
N THR A 505 -2.80 -1.79 -22.52
CA THR A 505 -3.79 -0.73 -22.28
C THR A 505 -4.28 -0.68 -20.83
N LYS A 506 -4.45 -1.85 -20.17
CA LYS A 506 -4.80 -1.93 -18.73
C LYS A 506 -3.61 -1.91 -17.79
N LEU A 507 -2.42 -2.34 -18.26
CA LEU A 507 -1.24 -2.42 -17.41
C LEU A 507 -0.80 -1.01 -16.99
N PHE A 508 -0.79 -0.06 -17.94
CA PHE A 508 -0.32 1.30 -17.70
C PHE A 508 -1.39 2.28 -17.21
N ASP A 509 -2.62 1.83 -16.96
CA ASP A 509 -3.65 2.69 -16.35
C ASP A 509 -3.09 3.42 -15.12
N GLY A 510 -3.48 4.69 -14.92
CA GLY A 510 -2.73 5.71 -14.17
C GLY A 510 -2.22 5.29 -12.80
N ASN A 511 -2.96 4.42 -12.10
CA ASN A 511 -2.59 3.92 -10.78
C ASN A 511 -1.41 2.92 -10.77
N ASN A 512 -1.08 2.30 -11.92
CA ASN A 512 -0.10 1.22 -12.02
C ASN A 512 1.26 1.64 -12.59
N GLN A 513 1.35 2.80 -13.25
CA GLN A 513 2.56 3.24 -13.96
C GLN A 513 3.83 3.22 -13.09
N ARG A 514 3.66 3.65 -11.83
CA ARG A 514 4.66 3.59 -10.76
C ARG A 514 5.26 2.19 -10.56
N LYS A 515 4.39 1.18 -10.51
CA LYS A 515 4.78 -0.22 -10.32
C LYS A 515 5.50 -0.76 -11.55
N LEU A 516 5.17 -0.24 -12.73
CA LEU A 516 5.73 -0.68 -14.00
C LEU A 516 7.11 -0.10 -14.33
N LYS A 517 7.66 0.85 -13.56
CA LYS A 517 8.97 1.46 -13.84
C LYS A 517 10.06 0.43 -14.18
N HIS A 518 10.16 -0.64 -13.40
CA HIS A 518 11.16 -1.69 -13.62
C HIS A 518 10.87 -2.51 -14.89
N LEU A 519 9.60 -2.80 -15.18
CA LEU A 519 9.21 -3.46 -16.42
C LEU A 519 9.50 -2.57 -17.64
N THR A 520 9.09 -1.30 -17.58
CA THR A 520 9.39 -0.31 -18.63
C THR A 520 10.89 -0.22 -18.87
N LYS A 521 11.68 -0.09 -17.79
CA LYS A 521 13.13 -0.05 -17.90
C LYS A 521 13.66 -1.30 -18.61
N TRP A 522 13.21 -2.48 -18.20
CA TRP A 522 13.61 -3.73 -18.83
C TRP A 522 13.24 -3.79 -20.33
N ILE A 523 12.02 -3.35 -20.70
CA ILE A 523 11.58 -3.28 -22.11
C ILE A 523 12.55 -2.41 -22.93
N PHE A 524 12.91 -1.23 -22.40
CA PHE A 524 13.76 -0.26 -23.08
C PHE A 524 15.25 -0.63 -23.08
N ASP A 525 15.74 -1.29 -22.03
CA ASP A 525 17.12 -1.79 -21.96
C ASP A 525 17.38 -2.87 -23.05
N HIS A 526 16.32 -3.53 -23.55
CA HIS A 526 16.36 -4.53 -24.61
C HIS A 526 15.74 -4.05 -25.93
N CYS A 527 15.45 -2.75 -26.04
CA CYS A 527 14.94 -2.14 -27.26
C CYS A 527 16.10 -1.49 -28.02
N HIS A 528 16.40 -2.00 -29.21
CA HIS A 528 17.48 -1.48 -30.06
C HIS A 528 17.00 -0.47 -31.11
N GLU A 529 15.68 -0.40 -31.32
CA GLU A 529 15.06 0.45 -32.32
C GLU A 529 14.22 1.54 -31.65
N THR A 530 14.00 2.64 -32.35
CA THR A 530 13.10 3.70 -31.89
C THR A 530 11.65 3.18 -31.95
N PRO A 531 10.88 3.18 -30.85
CA PRO A 531 9.44 2.98 -30.86
C PRO A 531 8.72 3.63 -32.04
N THR A 532 7.97 2.83 -32.78
CA THR A 532 7.11 3.28 -33.86
C THR A 532 5.86 3.89 -33.24
N ILE A 533 5.66 5.19 -33.45
CA ILE A 533 4.50 5.91 -32.92
C ILE A 533 3.37 5.89 -33.95
N GLU A 534 2.23 5.33 -33.56
CA GLU A 534 0.94 5.39 -34.25
C GLU A 534 0.02 6.37 -33.52
N VAL A 535 -1.14 6.69 -34.11
CA VAL A 535 -2.05 7.75 -33.62
C VAL A 535 -2.37 7.61 -32.11
N ASN A 536 -2.66 6.42 -31.60
CA ASN A 536 -2.99 6.27 -30.18
C ASN A 536 -2.04 5.36 -29.43
N ASN A 537 -1.18 4.62 -30.14
CA ASN A 537 -0.33 3.60 -29.58
C ASN A 537 1.10 3.74 -30.10
N ALA A 538 2.04 3.27 -29.31
CA ALA A 538 3.42 3.08 -29.70
C ALA A 538 3.73 1.59 -29.70
N LYS A 539 4.45 1.15 -30.73
CA LYS A 539 4.97 -0.21 -30.85
C LYS A 539 6.44 -0.20 -30.52
N ILE A 540 6.81 -0.97 -29.50
CA ILE A 540 8.18 -1.14 -29.03
C ILE A 540 8.58 -2.58 -29.32
N VAL A 541 9.57 -2.77 -30.20
CA VAL A 541 10.10 -4.10 -30.50
C VAL A 541 11.29 -4.36 -29.59
N THR A 542 11.17 -5.38 -28.76
CA THR A 542 12.24 -5.86 -27.89
C THR A 542 12.83 -7.11 -28.50
N THR A 543 14.14 -7.11 -28.76
CA THR A 543 14.86 -8.23 -29.39
C THR A 543 15.79 -8.87 -28.37
N PHE A 544 15.78 -10.19 -28.30
CA PHE A 544 16.55 -10.98 -27.34
C PHE A 544 17.77 -11.62 -27.99
N GLU A 545 18.75 -12.05 -27.19
CA GLU A 545 20.01 -12.66 -27.67
C GLU A 545 19.79 -13.89 -28.56
N ASN A 546 18.67 -14.61 -28.37
CA ASN A 546 18.29 -15.76 -29.19
C ASN A 546 17.63 -15.38 -30.53
N GLY A 547 17.56 -14.08 -30.86
CA GLY A 547 16.95 -13.56 -32.09
C GLY A 547 15.41 -13.47 -32.05
N ASN A 548 14.77 -13.96 -30.98
CA ASN A 548 13.33 -13.79 -30.83
C ASN A 548 13.00 -12.33 -30.48
N SER A 549 11.82 -11.89 -30.88
CA SER A 549 11.33 -10.55 -30.58
C SER A 549 9.91 -10.56 -30.05
N ILE A 550 9.60 -9.55 -29.24
CA ILE A 550 8.27 -9.29 -28.69
C ILE A 550 7.91 -7.84 -28.99
N THR A 551 6.72 -7.61 -29.52
CA THR A 551 6.18 -6.27 -29.74
C THR A 551 5.29 -5.86 -28.58
N PHE A 552 5.66 -4.79 -27.90
CA PHE A 552 4.85 -4.16 -26.87
C PHE A 552 4.04 -3.02 -27.47
N VAL A 553 2.73 -3.07 -27.31
CA VAL A 553 1.79 -2.01 -27.74
C VAL A 553 1.37 -1.21 -26.52
N ILE A 554 1.82 0.03 -26.44
CA ILE A 554 1.62 0.93 -25.29
C ILE A 554 0.93 2.20 -25.78
N PRO A 555 -0.17 2.66 -25.16
CA PRO A 555 -0.74 3.94 -25.56
C PRO A 555 0.29 5.07 -25.44
N VAL A 556 0.32 6.01 -26.39
CA VAL A 556 1.39 7.04 -26.45
C VAL A 556 1.47 7.86 -25.15
N THR A 557 0.32 8.14 -24.54
CA THR A 557 0.22 8.83 -23.25
C THR A 557 0.97 8.08 -22.14
N HIS A 558 0.78 6.76 -22.08
CA HIS A 558 1.44 5.86 -21.15
C HIS A 558 2.92 5.70 -21.43
N LEU A 559 3.31 5.69 -22.71
CA LEU A 559 4.71 5.65 -23.12
C LEU A 559 5.47 6.88 -22.61
N ILE A 560 4.90 8.07 -22.81
CA ILE A 560 5.46 9.34 -22.34
C ILE A 560 5.71 9.30 -20.83
N LEU A 561 4.69 8.91 -20.08
CA LEU A 561 4.76 8.81 -18.62
C LEU A 561 5.80 7.78 -18.17
N SER A 562 5.86 6.65 -18.86
CA SER A 562 6.79 5.57 -18.55
C SER A 562 8.24 5.97 -18.81
N LEU A 563 8.52 6.64 -19.94
CA LEU A 563 9.84 7.19 -20.29
C LEU A 563 10.29 8.24 -19.29
N ALA A 564 9.38 9.12 -18.88
CA ALA A 564 9.66 10.11 -17.84
C ALA A 564 9.97 9.42 -16.49
N CYS A 565 9.24 8.37 -16.14
CA CYS A 565 9.47 7.57 -14.93
C CYS A 565 10.76 6.75 -14.93
N ILE A 566 11.32 6.42 -16.09
CA ILE A 566 12.66 5.80 -16.18
C ILE A 566 13.74 6.84 -16.53
N GLY A 567 13.35 8.11 -16.69
CA GLY A 567 14.19 9.23 -17.08
C GLY A 567 14.93 9.06 -18.41
N HIS A 568 14.33 8.33 -19.35
CA HIS A 568 14.76 8.27 -20.75
C HIS A 568 14.29 9.53 -21.50
N TYR A 569 14.71 10.70 -21.01
CA TYR A 569 14.22 11.98 -21.50
C TYR A 569 14.60 12.24 -22.96
N ASN A 570 15.78 11.81 -23.40
CA ASN A 570 16.17 11.94 -24.81
C ASN A 570 15.17 11.25 -25.74
N PHE A 571 14.72 10.05 -25.35
CA PHE A 571 13.74 9.29 -26.12
C PHE A 571 12.35 9.93 -26.05
N LEU A 572 11.95 10.36 -24.86
CA LEU A 572 10.75 11.17 -24.65
C LEU A 572 10.73 12.40 -25.57
N PHE A 573 11.83 13.15 -25.64
CA PHE A 573 11.96 14.34 -26.47
C PHE A 573 11.95 14.03 -27.96
N GLN A 574 12.52 12.90 -28.39
CA GLN A 574 12.41 12.45 -29.78
C GLN A 574 10.96 12.18 -30.16
N ILE A 575 10.20 11.45 -29.32
CA ILE A 575 8.77 11.19 -29.53
C ILE A 575 7.98 12.49 -29.58
N ILE A 576 8.25 13.40 -28.65
CA ILE A 576 7.65 14.73 -28.56
C ILE A 576 7.90 15.52 -29.83
N LYS A 577 9.15 15.50 -30.31
CA LYS A 577 9.56 16.23 -31.51
C LYS A 577 8.89 15.70 -32.76
N SER A 578 8.72 14.39 -32.87
CA SER A 578 8.09 13.75 -34.02
C SER A 578 6.56 13.78 -33.99
N ASN A 579 5.92 14.14 -32.87
CA ASN A 579 4.45 14.05 -32.69
C ASN A 579 3.84 15.25 -31.93
N THR A 580 4.09 16.47 -32.43
CA THR A 580 3.57 17.73 -31.86
C THR A 580 2.05 17.73 -31.65
N THR A 581 1.27 17.14 -32.57
CA THR A 581 -0.20 17.06 -32.48
C THR A 581 -0.68 16.22 -31.29
N HIS A 582 0.03 15.14 -30.94
CA HIS A 582 -0.30 14.30 -29.79
C HIS A 582 0.07 14.93 -28.46
N LEU A 583 1.15 15.71 -28.43
CA LEU A 583 1.50 16.53 -27.28
C LEU A 583 0.43 17.57 -26.99
N LEU A 584 -0.01 18.29 -28.03
CA LEU A 584 -1.14 19.21 -27.94
C LEU A 584 -2.42 18.50 -27.48
N THR A 585 -2.70 17.30 -27.99
CA THR A 585 -3.87 16.51 -27.55
C THR A 585 -3.72 16.06 -26.09
N LEU A 586 -2.53 15.63 -25.67
CA LEU A 586 -2.26 15.25 -24.28
C LEU A 586 -2.43 16.46 -23.33
N VAL A 587 -1.82 17.59 -23.68
CA VAL A 587 -1.89 18.85 -22.93
C VAL A 587 -3.30 19.43 -22.92
N ASN A 588 -4.04 19.34 -24.02
CA ASN A 588 -5.43 19.82 -24.11
C ASN A 588 -6.42 18.88 -23.39
N ASN A 589 -6.11 17.58 -23.33
CA ASN A 589 -6.91 16.60 -22.58
C ASN A 589 -6.55 16.58 -21.08
N MET A 590 -5.42 17.16 -20.68
CA MET A 590 -5.14 17.50 -19.28
C MET A 590 -6.07 18.66 -18.88
N LYS A 591 -7.30 18.32 -18.48
CA LYS A 591 -8.22 19.28 -17.89
C LYS A 591 -7.56 19.98 -16.70
N PRO A 592 -7.75 21.29 -16.49
CA PRO A 592 -7.18 22.01 -15.36
C PRO A 592 -7.45 21.35 -14.00
N GLU A 593 -8.64 20.80 -13.78
CA GLU A 593 -8.95 20.09 -12.52
C GLU A 593 -8.24 18.73 -12.41
N SER A 594 -7.78 18.18 -13.52
CA SER A 594 -6.98 16.96 -13.55
C SER A 594 -5.49 17.23 -13.44
N ILE A 595 -4.99 18.47 -13.57
CA ILE A 595 -3.56 18.76 -13.46
C ILE A 595 -3.05 18.44 -12.06
N ASP A 596 -3.83 18.73 -11.01
CA ASP A 596 -3.49 18.29 -9.64
C ASP A 596 -3.47 16.77 -9.55
N ALA A 597 -4.45 16.07 -10.15
CA ALA A 597 -4.42 14.62 -10.27
C ALA A 597 -3.24 14.13 -11.14
N TYR A 598 -2.79 14.88 -12.13
CA TYR A 598 -1.61 14.56 -12.94
C TYR A 598 -0.32 14.86 -12.15
N PHE A 599 -0.26 15.85 -11.26
CA PHE A 599 0.90 16.03 -10.37
C PHE A 599 0.91 15.02 -9.21
N GLU A 600 -0.26 14.60 -8.72
CA GLU A 600 -0.44 13.56 -7.71
C GLU A 600 -0.21 12.15 -8.28
N VAL A 601 -0.68 11.87 -9.51
CA VAL A 601 -0.64 10.54 -10.16
C VAL A 601 0.52 10.42 -11.14
N SER A 602 0.86 11.48 -11.86
CA SER A 602 1.79 11.46 -13.00
C SER A 602 3.09 12.19 -12.64
N PHE A 603 4.06 11.39 -12.22
CA PHE A 603 5.47 11.75 -12.08
C PHE A 603 6.08 12.05 -13.44
N ILE A 604 5.50 12.96 -14.22
CA ILE A 604 6.30 13.68 -15.19
C ILE A 604 7.22 14.52 -14.30
N PRO A 605 8.52 14.19 -14.23
CA PRO A 605 9.44 14.99 -13.45
C PRO A 605 9.25 16.42 -13.91
N ILE A 606 9.19 17.35 -12.98
CA ILE A 606 8.90 18.75 -13.32
C ILE A 606 9.87 19.24 -14.41
N THR A 607 11.07 18.69 -14.46
CA THR A 607 12.03 18.81 -15.57
C THR A 607 11.50 18.35 -16.94
N ALA A 608 10.81 17.22 -17.05
CA ALA A 608 10.16 16.81 -18.30
C ALA A 608 8.97 17.70 -18.67
N LEU A 609 8.15 18.16 -17.71
CA LEU A 609 7.11 19.16 -17.99
C LEU A 609 7.72 20.47 -18.49
N ILE A 610 8.80 20.90 -17.85
CA ILE A 610 9.62 22.06 -18.20
C ILE A 610 10.15 21.94 -19.63
N GLU A 611 10.70 20.80 -20.02
CA GLU A 611 11.26 20.61 -21.35
C GLU A 611 10.16 20.41 -22.40
N CYS A 612 9.06 19.72 -22.09
CA CYS A 612 7.85 19.69 -22.93
C CYS A 612 7.33 21.10 -23.19
N PHE A 613 7.34 21.93 -22.16
CA PHE A 613 6.90 23.32 -22.20
C PHE A 613 7.84 24.19 -23.01
N LYS A 614 9.16 24.09 -22.80
CA LYS A 614 10.17 24.76 -23.63
C LYS A 614 9.98 24.39 -25.10
N TYR A 615 9.90 23.10 -25.39
CA TYR A 615 9.69 22.60 -26.75
C TYR A 615 8.39 23.14 -27.36
N SER A 616 7.29 23.10 -26.61
CA SER A 616 5.99 23.63 -27.04
C SER A 616 6.08 25.10 -27.38
N ILE A 617 6.79 25.91 -26.59
CA ILE A 617 6.92 27.34 -26.85
C ILE A 617 7.87 27.64 -28.02
N ASP A 618 8.97 26.90 -28.14
CA ASP A 618 9.95 27.10 -29.20
C ASP A 618 9.41 26.73 -30.60
N HIS A 619 8.41 25.83 -30.66
CA HIS A 619 7.93 25.24 -31.91
C HIS A 619 6.46 25.51 -32.22
N LEU A 620 5.65 25.93 -31.25
CA LEU A 620 4.27 26.35 -31.49
C LEU A 620 4.22 27.87 -31.56
N LYS A 621 3.47 28.41 -32.54
CA LYS A 621 3.14 29.82 -32.51
C LYS A 621 2.43 30.09 -31.19
N PRO A 622 2.87 31.09 -30.40
CA PRO A 622 2.23 31.40 -29.13
C PRO A 622 0.75 31.67 -29.36
N ASP A 623 -0.11 30.83 -28.79
CA ASP A 623 -1.56 30.97 -28.86
C ASP A 623 -2.15 31.16 -27.45
N SER A 624 -3.46 31.37 -27.38
CA SER A 624 -4.17 31.52 -26.10
C SER A 624 -4.04 30.30 -25.19
N ASN A 625 -3.87 29.09 -25.75
CA ASN A 625 -3.78 27.87 -24.97
C ASN A 625 -2.45 27.77 -24.22
N ILE A 626 -1.34 28.14 -24.88
CA ILE A 626 -0.01 28.20 -24.24
C ILE A 626 -0.03 29.19 -23.09
N LYS A 627 -0.58 30.39 -23.30
CA LYS A 627 -0.72 31.41 -22.26
C LYS A 627 -1.48 30.89 -21.03
N ASP A 628 -2.63 30.26 -21.24
CA ASP A 628 -3.42 29.69 -20.15
C ASP A 628 -2.69 28.55 -19.42
N TYR A 629 -1.90 27.77 -20.15
CA TYR A 629 -1.07 26.72 -19.58
C TYR A 629 0.08 27.28 -18.72
N CYS A 630 0.81 28.28 -19.22
CA CYS A 630 1.86 28.97 -18.46
C CYS A 630 1.30 29.54 -17.16
N HIS A 631 0.13 30.19 -17.22
CA HIS A 631 -0.52 30.77 -16.05
C HIS A 631 -0.81 29.71 -14.99
N LYS A 632 -1.39 28.57 -15.39
CA LYS A 632 -1.65 27.44 -14.50
C LYS A 632 -0.38 26.87 -13.87
N LEU A 633 0.69 26.67 -14.65
CA LEU A 633 1.95 26.17 -14.11
C LEU A 633 2.57 27.14 -13.10
N MET A 634 2.50 28.45 -13.36
CA MET A 634 2.99 29.47 -12.42
C MET A 634 2.11 29.57 -11.17
N TYR A 635 0.79 29.46 -11.34
CA TYR A 635 -0.17 29.39 -10.24
C TYR A 635 0.14 28.20 -9.32
N ILE A 636 0.27 27.00 -9.88
CA ILE A 636 0.63 25.78 -9.14
C ILE A 636 1.99 25.98 -8.47
N ALA A 637 2.97 26.50 -9.21
CA ALA A 637 4.29 26.74 -8.63
C ALA A 637 4.26 27.74 -7.46
N ALA A 638 3.41 28.77 -7.51
CA ALA A 638 3.25 29.71 -6.41
C ALA A 638 2.46 29.13 -5.22
N ASN A 639 1.38 28.39 -5.50
CA ASN A 639 0.54 27.75 -4.48
C ASN A 639 1.31 26.68 -3.71
N GLU A 640 2.08 25.86 -4.43
CA GLU A 640 2.86 24.74 -3.89
C GLU A 640 4.29 25.14 -3.45
N SER A 641 4.64 26.44 -3.50
CA SER A 641 5.99 26.93 -3.18
C SER A 641 7.10 26.25 -4.00
N HIS A 642 6.83 26.00 -5.29
CA HIS A 642 7.73 25.33 -6.22
C HIS A 642 8.68 26.30 -6.92
N LEU A 643 9.63 26.84 -6.15
CA LEU A 643 10.59 27.84 -6.60
C LEU A 643 11.39 27.47 -7.88
N PRO A 644 11.88 26.22 -8.10
CA PRO A 644 12.63 25.90 -9.31
C PRO A 644 11.81 26.03 -10.60
N LEU A 645 10.59 25.47 -10.63
CA LEU A 645 9.62 25.63 -11.72
C LEU A 645 9.28 27.10 -11.93
N PHE A 646 9.00 27.81 -10.84
CA PHE A 646 8.67 29.23 -10.90
C PHE A 646 9.83 30.05 -11.51
N THR A 647 11.04 29.85 -11.00
CA THR A 647 12.26 30.53 -11.46
C THR A 647 12.54 30.20 -12.92
N LEU A 648 12.33 28.95 -13.33
CA LEU A 648 12.55 28.57 -14.71
C LEU A 648 11.54 29.23 -15.66
N ILE A 649 10.23 29.17 -15.35
CA ILE A 649 9.22 29.84 -16.18
C ILE A 649 9.52 31.34 -16.24
N ASN A 650 9.82 31.95 -15.09
CA ASN A 650 10.19 33.36 -15.00
C ASN A 650 11.44 33.71 -15.82
N SER A 651 12.50 32.89 -15.77
CA SER A 651 13.76 33.16 -16.45
C SER A 651 13.67 33.07 -17.97
N ASN A 652 12.86 32.14 -18.49
CA ASN A 652 12.71 31.93 -19.93
C ASN A 652 11.55 32.72 -20.52
N TYR A 653 10.56 33.10 -19.70
CA TYR A 653 9.31 33.70 -20.15
C TYR A 653 8.88 34.89 -19.28
N SER A 654 9.84 35.69 -18.83
CA SER A 654 9.58 36.93 -18.09
C SER A 654 8.62 37.87 -18.83
N PHE A 655 8.56 37.79 -20.17
CA PHE A 655 7.61 38.56 -20.98
C PHE A 655 6.15 38.23 -20.64
N LEU A 656 5.81 37.01 -20.21
CA LEU A 656 4.45 36.66 -19.78
C LEU A 656 4.04 37.42 -18.51
N LEU A 657 5.02 37.87 -17.72
CA LEU A 657 4.84 38.62 -16.48
C LEU A 657 4.88 40.13 -16.68
N ASN A 658 5.20 40.61 -17.89
CA ASN A 658 5.27 42.03 -18.15
C ASN A 658 3.87 42.65 -18.04
N ASN A 659 3.71 43.57 -17.10
CA ASN A 659 2.47 44.30 -16.83
C ASN A 659 2.24 45.49 -17.78
N LYS A 660 2.83 45.47 -18.99
CA LYS A 660 2.57 46.50 -20.00
C LYS A 660 1.21 46.22 -20.63
N GLU A 661 0.41 47.28 -20.85
CA GLU A 661 -0.87 47.14 -21.55
C GLU A 661 -0.62 46.44 -22.89
N PRO A 662 -1.37 45.35 -23.19
CA PRO A 662 -1.07 44.55 -24.35
C PRO A 662 -1.28 45.37 -25.61
N THR A 663 -0.19 45.69 -26.31
CA THR A 663 -0.28 46.15 -27.70
C THR A 663 -0.83 45.02 -28.57
N SER A 664 -1.22 45.30 -29.83
CA SER A 664 -1.72 44.26 -30.75
C SER A 664 -0.75 43.09 -30.97
N GLU A 665 0.52 43.26 -30.60
CA GLU A 665 1.59 42.24 -30.65
C GLU A 665 1.82 41.52 -29.29
N ASP A 666 1.30 42.04 -28.17
CA ASP A 666 1.50 41.54 -26.79
C ASP A 666 0.39 40.59 -26.29
N LYS A 667 -0.29 39.86 -27.18
CA LYS A 667 -1.44 38.98 -26.80
C LYS A 667 -1.10 37.89 -25.76
N LEU A 668 0.18 37.69 -25.46
CA LEU A 668 0.69 36.62 -24.61
C LEU A 668 0.89 37.01 -23.15
N CYS A 669 0.95 38.30 -22.81
CA CYS A 669 1.14 38.75 -21.42
C CYS A 669 -0.04 38.37 -20.53
N PHE A 670 0.20 37.84 -19.33
CA PHE A 670 -0.88 37.55 -18.39
C PHE A 670 -1.67 38.81 -18.06
N GLU A 671 -2.99 38.65 -17.95
CA GLU A 671 -3.83 39.71 -17.41
C GLU A 671 -3.42 40.03 -15.98
N LYS A 672 -3.54 41.30 -15.58
CA LYS A 672 -3.22 41.75 -14.22
C LYS A 672 -3.99 40.96 -13.15
N SER A 673 -5.21 40.52 -13.46
CA SER A 673 -6.04 39.62 -12.63
C SER A 673 -5.33 38.29 -12.35
N LYS A 674 -4.82 37.64 -13.39
CA LYS A 674 -4.07 36.37 -13.33
C LYS A 674 -2.75 36.50 -12.58
N LEU A 675 -2.03 37.60 -12.77
CA LEU A 675 -0.80 37.87 -12.01
C LEU A 675 -1.07 38.09 -10.53
N LYS A 676 -2.14 38.84 -10.21
CA LYS A 676 -2.58 39.04 -8.82
C LYS A 676 -2.99 37.72 -8.16
N GLU A 677 -3.68 36.85 -8.89
CA GLU A 677 -4.02 35.51 -8.42
C GLU A 677 -2.77 34.69 -8.05
N ILE A 678 -1.75 34.63 -8.92
CA ILE A 678 -0.49 33.93 -8.63
C ILE A 678 0.22 34.55 -7.42
N LEU A 679 0.24 35.89 -7.31
CA LEU A 679 0.84 36.58 -6.17
C LEU A 679 0.10 36.29 -4.84
N ASP A 680 -1.23 36.27 -4.87
CA ASP A 680 -2.05 35.94 -3.71
C ASP A 680 -1.82 34.49 -3.27
N CYS A 681 -1.61 33.57 -4.21
CA CYS A 681 -1.20 32.19 -3.91
C CYS A 681 0.18 32.13 -3.26
N ALA A 682 1.18 32.82 -3.81
CA ALA A 682 2.52 32.90 -3.20
C ALA A 682 2.48 33.51 -1.78
N HIS A 683 1.59 34.50 -1.56
CA HIS A 683 1.39 35.09 -0.24
C HIS A 683 0.73 34.11 0.74
N LYS A 684 -0.32 33.41 0.31
CA LYS A 684 -1.02 32.39 1.11
C LYS A 684 -0.12 31.22 1.47
N SER A 685 0.73 30.77 0.54
CA SER A 685 1.72 29.71 0.76
C SER A 685 2.89 30.18 1.64
N LYS A 686 3.02 31.49 1.88
CA LYS A 686 4.10 32.16 2.62
C LYS A 686 5.49 31.92 2.00
N ASP A 687 5.56 31.66 0.70
CA ASP A 687 6.83 31.61 -0.03
C ASP A 687 7.29 33.03 -0.36
N GLN A 688 8.08 33.60 0.54
CA GLN A 688 8.60 34.96 0.39
C GLN A 688 9.47 35.12 -0.88
N THR A 689 10.09 34.04 -1.36
CA THR A 689 10.96 34.11 -2.54
C THR A 689 10.15 34.28 -3.81
N ILE A 690 9.14 33.42 -4.02
CA ILE A 690 8.23 33.52 -5.16
C ILE A 690 7.43 34.83 -5.08
N TYR A 691 6.95 35.19 -3.90
CA TYR A 691 6.22 36.45 -3.68
C TYR A 691 7.07 37.66 -4.07
N ASN A 692 8.32 37.73 -3.62
CA ASN A 692 9.23 38.83 -3.95
C ASN A 692 9.55 38.87 -5.45
N LEU A 693 9.71 37.71 -6.10
CA LEU A 693 9.92 37.64 -7.55
C LEU A 693 8.71 38.24 -8.31
N LEU A 694 7.48 37.84 -7.95
CA LEU A 694 6.25 38.36 -8.57
C LEU A 694 6.02 39.84 -8.32
N LYS A 695 6.32 40.31 -7.10
CA LYS A 695 6.15 41.71 -6.70
C LYS A 695 6.97 42.67 -7.56
N ASN A 696 8.08 42.22 -8.14
CA ASN A 696 8.88 43.05 -9.04
C ASN A 696 8.21 43.28 -10.41
N TYR A 697 7.31 42.39 -10.82
CA TYR A 697 6.62 42.46 -12.12
C TYR A 697 5.27 43.18 -12.03
N ILE A 698 4.55 42.93 -10.95
CA ILE A 698 3.33 43.66 -10.66
C ILE A 698 3.79 44.92 -9.94
N HIS A 699 3.97 46.03 -10.67
CA HIS A 699 4.04 47.37 -10.06
C HIS A 699 2.72 47.63 -9.32
N ILE A 700 2.53 46.96 -8.19
CA ILE A 700 1.51 47.26 -7.22
C ILE A 700 2.05 48.53 -6.59
N GLU A 701 1.59 49.67 -7.10
CA GLU A 701 1.56 50.85 -6.25
C GLU A 701 0.95 50.40 -4.91
N PRO A 702 1.59 50.67 -3.78
CA PRO A 702 1.08 50.24 -2.49
C PRO A 702 -0.28 50.90 -2.30
N GLU A 703 -1.34 50.22 -2.72
CA GLU A 703 -2.72 50.62 -2.48
C GLU A 703 -2.86 50.66 -0.97
N LYS A 704 -2.95 51.89 -0.46
CA LYS A 704 -3.33 52.20 0.92
C LYS A 704 -4.73 51.62 1.17
N GLY A 705 -4.86 50.32 1.39
CA GLY A 705 -6.19 49.72 1.59
C GLY A 705 -6.28 48.22 1.72
N ILE A 706 -5.43 47.42 1.06
CA ILE A 706 -5.65 45.96 1.07
C ILE A 706 -5.24 45.30 2.40
N PHE A 707 -4.26 45.86 3.12
CA PHE A 707 -3.87 45.37 4.45
C PHE A 707 -4.89 45.67 5.55
N SER A 708 -5.86 46.58 5.35
CA SER A 708 -6.86 46.93 6.39
C SER A 708 -8.15 46.11 6.33
N LEU A 709 -8.41 45.38 5.24
CA LEU A 709 -9.64 44.60 5.08
C LEU A 709 -9.58 43.18 5.66
N PHE A 710 -8.39 42.62 5.92
CA PHE A 710 -8.24 41.26 6.44
C PHE A 710 -7.84 41.16 7.92
N TYR A 711 -7.55 42.28 8.59
CA TYR A 711 -7.22 42.33 10.03
C TYR A 711 -8.35 42.85 10.94
N LYS A 712 -9.58 42.99 10.42
CA LYS A 712 -10.78 43.24 11.25
C LYS A 712 -11.68 42.01 11.35
N LYS A 713 -11.21 41.02 12.11
CA LYS A 713 -12.06 40.21 13.01
C LYS A 713 -11.14 39.67 14.12
N LYS A 714 -11.25 40.34 15.26
CA LYS A 714 -10.66 39.94 16.55
C LYS A 714 -11.60 38.97 17.23
#